data_AF-A0A7Y5SQS1-F1
#
_entry.id   AF-A0A7Y5SQS1-F1
#
_cell.length_a   1.000
_cell.length_b   1.000
_cell.length_c   1.000
_cell.angle_alpha   90.00
_cell.angle_beta   90.00
_cell.angle_gamma   90.00
#
_symmetry.space_group_name_H-M   'P 1'
#
loop_
_entity.id
_entity.type
_entity.pdbx_description
1 polymer ?
#
loop_
_entity_poly.entity_id
_entity_poly.type
_entity_poly.pdbx_seq_one_letter_code
_entity_poly.pdbx_strand_id
1 'polypeptide(L)'
;MAKTVRLALVLHNHQPIGNFHHVFEQAYQESYRPFLDVFSRYESLKIALHTSGSLMEWLNEHHPEYVDGLADLVAQGRIEIIGGAFFEPILAMLPARDRIGQIRTYTRWLENRLGARVRGMWIAERVWEQSFGRDVSSAGIEYTVLDDFHFRCAGLTESDLHGYYATEDDGRVVSIFPGSERLRYTIPFADPEETIGYLRGIAEEHDNPVVVFGDDGEKFGTWPQTHKHCYHDRWLERFLDALVRNQDWIRVTTLAETVDNVPPLGKIYLPDCSYREMTEWVLPVTQQVEYDRVSHEIADDPRWPSLKRFVRGGNWRNFKVRYPEADEMYARMMRVSRRLDDALQSGIAGELIDEARTELYRGQCNCGYWHGAFGGIYLPHLRNAVYEKLIRAENLIDRALRRPDRWIEAKAEDLNFDARQEVELANDKLIALINPNAGGHLYELDVRSIAHNLLATLTRQPEAYHRKVLAGGRNGNEHCASIHDRIICKQEGLDQRIQYDSFPRKSLVDLFYDNHATLEAVASGQAAQRGDFVRGDFEARLRRNPDRIQIMLVRDGAAFGIPLRITKGVTLNAGSSKLEIAYLLEGLHNDIPLHFAVELNFAGMPAGADDRYFRDNHGRRLGQLGTRLDLSDVEGLGLVDEWLGIDVGLKASRPTHFWAFPVESVSQSEGGFELVHQSVAVQPHWFVLPDADGRWSVTLQMSIDTSRAESRIEDATAVATT
;
A
#
# COMPACT_ATOMS: atom_id res chain seq x y z
N MET A 1 -47.35 -21.23 3.45
CA MET A 1 -46.89 -19.85 3.21
C MET A 1 -46.16 -19.85 1.88
N ALA A 2 -46.20 -18.77 1.10
CA ALA A 2 -45.33 -18.65 -0.07
C ALA A 2 -43.87 -18.73 0.42
N LYS A 3 -43.03 -19.48 -0.27
CA LYS A 3 -41.60 -19.56 0.05
C LYS A 3 -40.95 -18.23 -0.35
N THR A 4 -40.21 -17.61 0.56
CA THR A 4 -39.62 -16.28 0.38
C THR A 4 -38.11 -16.31 0.65
N VAL A 5 -37.39 -15.35 0.09
CA VAL A 5 -35.95 -15.14 0.33
C VAL A 5 -35.69 -13.67 0.64
N ARG A 6 -34.80 -13.40 1.59
CA ARG A 6 -34.25 -12.05 1.83
C ARG A 6 -32.99 -11.86 1.01
N LEU A 7 -32.93 -10.75 0.28
CA LEU A 7 -31.74 -10.33 -0.45
C LEU A 7 -31.22 -9.03 0.16
N ALA A 8 -29.99 -9.03 0.66
CA ALA A 8 -29.28 -7.82 1.04
C ALA A 8 -28.25 -7.46 -0.03
N LEU A 9 -28.31 -6.22 -0.51
CA LEU A 9 -27.37 -5.67 -1.49
C LEU A 9 -26.46 -4.67 -0.77
N VAL A 10 -25.18 -4.99 -0.65
CA VAL A 10 -24.17 -4.19 0.04
C VAL A 10 -23.13 -3.72 -0.98
N LEU A 11 -22.98 -2.42 -1.13
CA LEU A 11 -22.00 -1.81 -2.02
C LEU A 11 -20.84 -1.22 -1.21
N HIS A 12 -19.63 -1.37 -1.73
CA HIS A 12 -18.41 -0.82 -1.15
C HIS A 12 -17.76 0.16 -2.12
N ASN A 13 -17.75 1.45 -1.79
CA ASN A 13 -17.08 2.48 -2.59
C ASN A 13 -15.79 2.92 -1.90
N HIS A 14 -14.66 2.82 -2.59
CA HIS A 14 -13.38 3.20 -2.01
C HIS A 14 -12.45 3.91 -2.99
N GLN A 15 -11.82 4.97 -2.50
CA GLN A 15 -10.66 5.59 -3.14
C GLN A 15 -9.58 5.85 -2.09
N PRO A 16 -8.33 5.41 -2.31
CA PRO A 16 -7.30 5.45 -1.28
C PRO A 16 -6.70 6.84 -1.08
N ILE A 17 -6.14 7.05 0.11
CA ILE A 17 -5.28 8.20 0.39
C ILE A 17 -4.11 8.21 -0.60
N GLY A 18 -3.87 9.37 -1.21
CA GLY A 18 -2.79 9.56 -2.20
C GLY A 18 -3.19 9.30 -3.65
N ASN A 19 -4.41 8.83 -3.92
CA ASN A 19 -4.89 8.71 -5.29
C ASN A 19 -5.18 10.10 -5.90
N PHE A 20 -5.13 10.19 -7.22
CA PHE A 20 -5.25 11.47 -7.92
C PHE A 20 -6.69 11.96 -7.96
N HIS A 21 -6.89 13.28 -7.85
CA HIS A 21 -8.22 13.92 -7.92
C HIS A 21 -9.02 13.48 -9.15
N HIS A 22 -8.39 13.38 -10.32
CA HIS A 22 -9.10 12.97 -11.55
C HIS A 22 -9.62 11.53 -11.50
N VAL A 23 -9.00 10.64 -10.70
CA VAL A 23 -9.48 9.27 -10.50
C VAL A 23 -10.72 9.27 -9.60
N PHE A 24 -10.72 10.07 -8.53
CA PHE A 24 -11.92 10.27 -7.70
C PHE A 24 -13.08 10.84 -8.53
N GLU A 25 -12.81 11.88 -9.32
CA GLU A 25 -13.80 12.50 -10.20
C GLU A 25 -14.36 11.51 -11.22
N GLN A 26 -13.49 10.75 -11.89
CA GLN A 26 -13.91 9.74 -12.85
C GLN A 26 -14.81 8.69 -12.19
N ALA A 27 -14.41 8.15 -11.04
CA ALA A 27 -15.21 7.14 -10.34
C ALA A 27 -16.58 7.69 -9.88
N TYR A 28 -16.62 8.95 -9.45
CA TYR A 28 -17.88 9.64 -9.13
C TYR A 28 -18.81 9.74 -10.33
N GLN A 29 -18.33 10.26 -11.47
CA GLN A 29 -19.14 10.47 -12.66
C GLN A 29 -19.56 9.15 -13.32
N GLU A 30 -18.69 8.14 -13.30
CA GLU A 30 -18.92 6.89 -14.00
C GLU A 30 -19.62 5.83 -13.14
N SER A 31 -19.56 5.88 -11.81
CA SER A 31 -20.18 4.86 -10.94
C SER A 31 -21.06 5.45 -9.85
N TYR A 32 -20.49 6.23 -8.93
CA TYR A 32 -21.17 6.54 -7.66
C TYR A 32 -22.46 7.35 -7.86
N ARG A 33 -22.38 8.41 -8.66
CA ARG A 33 -23.52 9.25 -9.01
C ARG A 33 -24.54 8.52 -9.88
N PRO A 34 -24.19 7.94 -11.05
CA PRO A 34 -25.19 7.32 -11.92
C PRO A 34 -25.88 6.11 -11.26
N PHE A 35 -25.21 5.41 -10.34
CA PHE A 35 -25.85 4.38 -9.52
C PHE A 35 -27.01 4.96 -8.68
N LEU A 36 -26.78 6.03 -7.91
CA LEU A 36 -27.82 6.66 -7.10
C LEU A 36 -28.92 7.31 -7.96
N ASP A 37 -28.58 7.91 -9.10
CA ASP A 37 -29.53 8.51 -10.03
C ASP A 37 -30.53 7.48 -10.60
N VAL A 38 -30.09 6.23 -10.79
CA VAL A 38 -30.97 5.12 -11.18
C VAL A 38 -31.72 4.57 -9.98
N PHE A 39 -31.03 4.24 -8.89
CA PHE A 39 -31.62 3.63 -7.69
C PHE A 39 -32.72 4.49 -7.06
N SER A 40 -32.54 5.80 -7.02
CA SER A 40 -33.50 6.75 -6.42
C SER A 40 -34.91 6.65 -7.00
N ARG A 41 -35.07 6.15 -8.24
CA ARG A 41 -36.37 5.96 -8.91
C ARG A 41 -37.18 4.76 -8.38
N TYR A 42 -36.55 3.85 -7.63
CA TYR A 42 -37.12 2.57 -7.17
C TYR A 42 -37.50 2.59 -5.69
N GLU A 43 -38.57 3.31 -5.34
CA GLU A 43 -38.97 3.60 -3.93
C GLU A 43 -39.18 2.37 -3.04
N SER A 44 -39.54 1.21 -3.59
CA SER A 44 -39.76 -0.03 -2.82
C SER A 44 -38.47 -0.77 -2.46
N LEU A 45 -37.34 -0.41 -3.06
CA LEU A 45 -36.07 -1.09 -2.88
C LEU A 45 -35.17 -0.40 -1.87
N LYS A 46 -34.34 -1.22 -1.21
CA LYS A 46 -33.36 -0.80 -0.21
C LYS A 46 -31.99 -1.38 -0.56
N ILE A 47 -30.94 -0.67 -0.18
CA ILE A 47 -29.56 -1.16 -0.24
C ILE A 47 -28.82 -0.80 1.04
N ALA A 48 -27.67 -1.43 1.23
CA ALA A 48 -26.67 -1.01 2.18
C ALA A 48 -25.47 -0.43 1.40
N LEU A 49 -24.93 0.68 1.88
CA LEU A 49 -23.81 1.39 1.24
C LEU A 49 -22.72 1.65 2.25
N HIS A 50 -21.55 1.10 1.98
CA HIS A 50 -20.30 1.54 2.57
C HIS A 50 -19.59 2.48 1.60
N THR A 51 -19.15 3.63 2.10
CA THR A 51 -18.18 4.47 1.40
C THR A 51 -17.00 4.69 2.33
N SER A 52 -15.77 4.58 1.85
CA SER A 52 -14.58 4.83 2.69
C SER A 52 -14.49 6.30 3.11
N GLY A 53 -13.84 6.58 4.25
CA GLY A 53 -13.72 7.94 4.78
C GLY A 53 -12.97 8.91 3.88
N SER A 54 -11.89 8.46 3.24
CA SER A 54 -11.14 9.24 2.25
C SER A 54 -12.03 9.70 1.10
N LEU A 55 -12.90 8.82 0.61
CA LEU A 55 -13.87 9.14 -0.43
C LEU A 55 -15.00 10.04 0.08
N MET A 56 -15.51 9.81 1.29
CA MET A 56 -16.54 10.65 1.90
C MET A 56 -16.07 12.09 2.16
N GLU A 57 -14.84 12.28 2.61
CA GLU A 57 -14.26 13.62 2.76
C GLU A 57 -14.17 14.34 1.41
N TRP A 58 -13.65 13.66 0.38
CA TRP A 58 -13.55 14.23 -0.95
C TRP A 58 -14.93 14.57 -1.54
N LEU A 59 -15.91 13.65 -1.44
CA LEU A 59 -17.28 13.89 -1.91
C LEU A 59 -17.95 15.03 -1.15
N ASN A 60 -17.75 15.15 0.15
CA ASN A 60 -18.33 16.24 0.92
C ASN A 60 -17.75 17.62 0.54
N GLU A 61 -16.49 17.66 0.14
CA GLU A 61 -15.83 18.89 -0.31
C GLU A 61 -16.19 19.26 -1.77
N HIS A 62 -16.25 18.28 -2.68
CA HIS A 62 -16.35 18.52 -4.13
C HIS A 62 -17.76 18.30 -4.69
N HIS A 63 -18.54 17.40 -4.08
CA HIS A 63 -19.91 17.04 -4.47
C HIS A 63 -20.87 16.99 -3.27
N PRO A 64 -21.01 18.10 -2.50
CA PRO A 64 -21.89 18.12 -1.34
C PRO A 64 -23.34 17.75 -1.69
N GLU A 65 -23.79 18.01 -2.92
CA GLU A 65 -25.12 17.62 -3.42
C GLU A 65 -25.34 16.11 -3.42
N TYR A 66 -24.29 15.32 -3.67
CA TYR A 66 -24.36 13.87 -3.62
C TYR A 66 -24.52 13.39 -2.18
N VAL A 67 -23.77 13.99 -1.26
CA VAL A 67 -23.79 13.64 0.16
C VAL A 67 -25.12 14.03 0.80
N ASP A 68 -25.71 15.16 0.40
CA ASP A 68 -27.06 15.56 0.83
C ASP A 68 -28.14 14.60 0.29
N GLY A 69 -28.06 14.23 -1.00
CA GLY A 69 -28.97 13.23 -1.57
C GLY A 69 -28.84 11.85 -0.90
N LEU A 70 -27.63 11.47 -0.48
CA LEU A 70 -27.42 10.26 0.32
C LEU A 70 -28.10 10.38 1.70
N ALA A 71 -27.94 11.50 2.40
CA ALA A 71 -28.60 11.75 3.69
C ALA A 71 -30.13 11.68 3.58
N ASP A 72 -30.71 12.21 2.49
CA ASP A 72 -32.15 12.11 2.23
C ASP A 72 -32.62 10.66 2.06
N LEU A 73 -31.87 9.83 1.32
CA LEU A 73 -32.18 8.41 1.15
C LEU A 73 -32.01 7.61 2.45
N VAL A 74 -31.08 8.02 3.32
CA VAL A 74 -30.92 7.47 4.68
C VAL A 74 -32.13 7.84 5.55
N ALA A 75 -32.56 9.10 5.54
CA ALA A 75 -33.73 9.56 6.30
C ALA A 75 -35.03 8.84 5.86
N GLN A 76 -35.13 8.46 4.59
CA GLN A 76 -36.23 7.67 4.03
C GLN A 76 -36.13 6.16 4.38
N GLY A 77 -35.04 5.71 5.00
CA GLY A 77 -34.80 4.29 5.29
C GLY A 77 -34.55 3.45 4.03
N ARG A 78 -34.13 4.07 2.93
CA ARG A 78 -33.84 3.41 1.66
C ARG A 78 -32.38 2.98 1.53
N ILE A 79 -31.47 3.68 2.22
CA ILE A 79 -30.07 3.31 2.32
C ILE A 79 -29.70 3.08 3.77
N GLU A 80 -29.21 1.89 4.08
CA GLU A 80 -28.46 1.62 5.31
C GLU A 80 -27.00 2.02 5.09
N ILE A 81 -26.47 2.92 5.92
CA ILE A 81 -25.03 3.22 5.91
C ILE A 81 -24.28 2.15 6.68
N ILE A 82 -23.32 1.53 5.99
CA ILE A 82 -22.36 0.58 6.56
C ILE A 82 -21.09 1.35 6.92
N GLY A 83 -20.72 1.33 8.20
CA GLY A 83 -19.50 1.95 8.70
C GLY A 83 -18.24 1.20 8.29
N GLY A 84 -17.14 1.49 8.96
CA GLY A 84 -15.83 0.93 8.67
C GLY A 84 -14.78 1.57 9.55
N ALA A 85 -13.54 1.12 9.44
CA ALA A 85 -12.42 1.93 9.92
C ALA A 85 -12.20 3.10 8.95
N PHE A 86 -12.01 4.31 9.48
CA PHE A 86 -12.17 5.57 8.73
C PHE A 86 -11.42 5.61 7.39
N PHE A 87 -10.14 5.27 7.36
CA PHE A 87 -9.33 5.35 6.13
C PHE A 87 -9.01 3.98 5.53
N GLU A 88 -9.92 3.01 5.66
CA GLU A 88 -9.78 1.66 5.07
C GLU A 88 -8.45 0.94 5.41
N PRO A 89 -8.05 0.84 6.69
CA PRO A 89 -6.91 0.00 7.06
C PRO A 89 -7.28 -1.49 7.04
N ILE A 90 -6.30 -2.36 6.75
CA ILE A 90 -6.40 -3.77 7.13
C ILE A 90 -6.26 -3.87 8.64
N LEU A 91 -7.30 -4.34 9.33
CA LEU A 91 -7.30 -4.40 10.79
C LEU A 91 -6.14 -5.25 11.35
N ALA A 92 -5.70 -6.28 10.63
CA ALA A 92 -4.55 -7.11 10.99
C ALA A 92 -3.24 -6.32 11.17
N MET A 93 -3.09 -5.18 10.49
CA MET A 93 -1.94 -4.27 10.68
C MET A 93 -2.03 -3.48 11.97
N LEU A 94 -3.23 -3.20 12.48
CA LEU A 94 -3.40 -2.19 13.51
C LEU A 94 -3.35 -2.76 14.92
N PRO A 95 -2.84 -2.01 15.91
CA PRO A 95 -3.13 -2.29 17.31
C PRO A 95 -4.62 -2.02 17.60
N ALA A 96 -5.18 -2.72 18.60
CA ALA A 96 -6.61 -2.64 18.92
C ALA A 96 -7.11 -1.20 19.18
N ARG A 97 -6.30 -0.35 19.82
CA ARG A 97 -6.63 1.06 20.07
C ARG A 97 -6.90 1.86 18.79
N ASP A 98 -6.13 1.61 17.73
CA ASP A 98 -6.27 2.30 16.46
C ASP A 98 -7.47 1.75 15.69
N ARG A 99 -7.70 0.43 15.71
CA ARG A 99 -8.92 -0.18 15.14
C ARG A 99 -10.18 0.45 15.73
N ILE A 100 -10.29 0.45 17.05
CA ILE A 100 -11.45 0.98 17.77
C ILE A 100 -11.59 2.48 17.52
N GLY A 101 -10.48 3.21 17.56
CA GLY A 101 -10.47 4.66 17.35
C GLY A 101 -10.88 5.05 15.93
N GLN A 102 -10.37 4.37 14.90
CA GLN A 102 -10.78 4.58 13.51
C GLN A 102 -12.28 4.33 13.33
N ILE A 103 -12.79 3.20 13.82
CA ILE A 103 -14.21 2.84 13.67
C ILE A 103 -15.11 3.86 14.36
N ARG A 104 -14.81 4.21 15.62
CA ARG A 104 -15.63 5.18 16.38
C ARG A 104 -15.61 6.58 15.78
N THR A 105 -14.45 7.04 15.32
CA THR A 105 -14.32 8.35 14.67
C THR A 105 -15.17 8.38 13.40
N TYR A 106 -15.12 7.31 12.59
CA TYR A 106 -15.86 7.30 11.35
C TYR A 106 -17.37 7.15 11.55
N THR A 107 -17.79 6.27 12.45
CA THR A 107 -19.19 6.15 12.88
C THR A 107 -19.74 7.51 13.27
N ARG A 108 -19.03 8.27 14.12
CA ARG A 108 -19.47 9.61 14.52
C ARG A 108 -19.58 10.57 13.33
N TRP A 109 -18.63 10.54 12.40
CA TRP A 109 -18.68 11.38 11.21
C TRP A 109 -19.92 11.07 10.37
N LEU A 110 -20.21 9.78 10.13
CA LEU A 110 -21.37 9.34 9.36
C LEU A 110 -22.70 9.69 10.05
N GLU A 111 -22.80 9.47 11.35
CA GLU A 111 -23.99 9.83 12.14
C GLU A 111 -24.24 11.34 12.11
N ASN A 112 -23.18 12.15 12.26
CA ASN A 112 -23.29 13.61 12.23
C ASN A 112 -23.61 14.17 10.84
N ARG A 113 -23.00 13.62 9.78
CA ARG A 113 -23.13 14.17 8.41
C ARG A 113 -24.37 13.67 7.67
N LEU A 114 -24.73 12.40 7.89
CA LEU A 114 -25.82 11.73 7.15
C LEU A 114 -27.06 11.47 8.01
N GLY A 115 -26.99 11.67 9.33
CA GLY A 115 -28.08 11.29 10.24
C GLY A 115 -28.31 9.78 10.32
N ALA A 116 -27.33 8.98 9.86
CA ALA A 116 -27.42 7.53 9.85
C ALA A 116 -27.37 6.93 11.26
N ARG A 117 -27.84 5.70 11.42
CA ARG A 117 -27.54 4.85 12.59
C ARG A 117 -26.61 3.73 12.15
N VAL A 118 -25.32 3.87 12.42
CA VAL A 118 -24.30 2.93 11.95
C VAL A 118 -24.21 1.73 12.90
N ARG A 119 -24.72 0.57 12.46
CA ARG A 119 -24.67 -0.69 13.23
C ARG A 119 -23.76 -1.74 12.58
N GLY A 120 -23.64 -1.70 11.26
CA GLY A 120 -22.78 -2.59 10.50
C GLY A 120 -21.46 -1.93 10.12
N MET A 121 -20.45 -2.75 9.81
CA MET A 121 -19.24 -2.27 9.14
C MET A 121 -18.80 -3.15 7.99
N TRP A 122 -18.12 -2.54 7.02
CA TRP A 122 -17.31 -3.22 6.03
C TRP A 122 -15.93 -3.52 6.62
N ILE A 123 -15.42 -4.72 6.37
CA ILE A 123 -14.06 -5.11 6.74
C ILE A 123 -13.21 -5.00 5.47
N ALA A 124 -12.25 -4.07 5.48
CA ALA A 124 -11.33 -3.81 4.39
C ALA A 124 -10.71 -5.12 3.87
N GLU A 125 -10.82 -5.36 2.57
CA GLU A 125 -10.35 -6.59 1.90
C GLU A 125 -10.86 -7.91 2.51
N ARG A 126 -11.94 -7.85 3.30
CA ARG A 126 -12.49 -8.95 4.08
C ARG A 126 -11.44 -9.71 4.89
N VAL A 127 -10.34 -9.06 5.28
CA VAL A 127 -9.30 -9.69 6.10
C VAL A 127 -9.80 -9.84 7.52
N TRP A 128 -10.03 -11.07 7.94
CA TRP A 128 -10.58 -11.42 9.25
C TRP A 128 -9.57 -12.17 10.09
N GLU A 129 -9.53 -11.86 11.39
CA GLU A 129 -8.95 -12.69 12.44
C GLU A 129 -9.96 -12.73 13.59
N GLN A 130 -10.07 -13.86 14.29
CA GLN A 130 -11.11 -14.04 15.32
C GLN A 130 -11.07 -12.94 16.39
N SER A 131 -9.87 -12.46 16.73
CA SER A 131 -9.67 -11.38 17.71
C SER A 131 -10.31 -10.05 17.32
N PHE A 132 -10.69 -9.84 16.05
CA PHE A 132 -11.36 -8.61 15.64
C PHE A 132 -12.79 -8.54 16.17
N GLY A 133 -13.41 -9.69 16.48
CA GLY A 133 -14.75 -9.74 17.08
C GLY A 133 -14.87 -8.85 18.31
N ARG A 134 -13.88 -8.88 19.21
CA ARG A 134 -13.90 -8.02 20.40
C ARG A 134 -13.71 -6.55 20.07
N ASP A 135 -12.82 -6.22 19.14
CA ASP A 135 -12.47 -4.83 18.82
C ASP A 135 -13.62 -4.14 18.08
N VAL A 136 -14.20 -4.84 17.09
CA VAL A 136 -15.37 -4.42 16.31
C VAL A 136 -16.58 -4.21 17.22
N SER A 137 -16.88 -5.18 18.09
CA SER A 137 -17.96 -5.03 19.08
C SER A 137 -17.69 -3.90 20.08
N SER A 138 -16.44 -3.74 20.54
CA SER A 138 -16.04 -2.63 21.42
C SER A 138 -16.24 -1.27 20.77
N ALA A 139 -16.12 -1.19 19.46
CA ALA A 139 -16.36 0.03 18.70
C ALA A 139 -17.86 0.36 18.50
N GLY A 140 -18.77 -0.55 18.88
CA GLY A 140 -20.21 -0.37 18.77
C GLY A 140 -20.84 -1.02 17.54
N ILE A 141 -20.07 -1.82 16.80
CA ILE A 141 -20.55 -2.52 15.60
C ILE A 141 -21.18 -3.86 16.00
N GLU A 142 -22.34 -4.15 15.41
CA GLU A 142 -23.17 -5.31 15.71
C GLU A 142 -23.02 -6.41 14.64
N TYR A 143 -22.71 -6.05 13.40
CA TYR A 143 -22.56 -7.01 12.31
C TYR A 143 -21.60 -6.59 11.19
N THR A 144 -21.18 -7.56 10.40
CA THR A 144 -20.35 -7.34 9.20
C THR A 144 -20.63 -8.40 8.13
N VAL A 145 -20.08 -8.19 6.94
CA VAL A 145 -20.11 -9.13 5.81
C VAL A 145 -18.68 -9.59 5.54
N LEU A 146 -18.50 -10.91 5.43
CA LEU A 146 -17.26 -11.55 4.98
C LEU A 146 -17.60 -12.51 3.83
N ASP A 147 -16.63 -12.92 3.03
CA ASP A 147 -16.88 -13.87 1.95
C ASP A 147 -17.29 -15.26 2.45
N ASP A 148 -18.18 -15.94 1.71
CA ASP A 148 -18.53 -17.34 1.91
C ASP A 148 -17.31 -18.28 2.06
N PHE A 149 -16.19 -17.92 1.44
CA PHE A 149 -14.92 -18.61 1.56
C PHE A 149 -14.44 -18.73 3.01
N HIS A 150 -14.67 -17.74 3.87
CA HIS A 150 -14.35 -17.83 5.30
C HIS A 150 -15.10 -18.97 5.98
N PHE A 151 -16.38 -19.10 5.68
CA PHE A 151 -17.29 -20.08 6.26
C PHE A 151 -16.98 -21.49 5.75
N ARG A 152 -16.70 -21.62 4.44
CA ARG A 152 -16.17 -22.87 3.86
C ARG A 152 -14.82 -23.23 4.49
N CYS A 153 -14.00 -22.23 4.80
CA CYS A 153 -12.72 -22.45 5.48
C CYS A 153 -12.90 -23.00 6.90
N ALA A 154 -13.97 -22.58 7.59
CA ALA A 154 -14.40 -23.08 8.90
C ALA A 154 -15.16 -24.42 8.85
N GLY A 155 -15.44 -24.96 7.66
CA GLY A 155 -16.03 -26.29 7.46
C GLY A 155 -17.51 -26.29 7.07
N LEU A 156 -18.12 -25.13 6.82
CA LEU A 156 -19.50 -25.06 6.33
C LEU A 156 -19.61 -25.48 4.86
N THR A 157 -20.80 -25.97 4.49
CA THR A 157 -21.16 -26.30 3.11
C THR A 157 -22.13 -25.29 2.53
N GLU A 158 -22.42 -25.40 1.22
CA GLU A 158 -23.27 -24.42 0.51
C GLU A 158 -24.64 -24.22 1.16
N SER A 159 -25.29 -25.30 1.61
CA SER A 159 -26.60 -25.25 2.28
C SER A 159 -26.60 -24.45 3.58
N ASP A 160 -25.42 -24.23 4.18
CA ASP A 160 -25.27 -23.57 5.48
C ASP A 160 -25.03 -22.06 5.32
N LEU A 161 -24.94 -21.54 4.09
CA LEU A 161 -24.56 -20.15 3.79
C LEU A 161 -25.75 -19.21 3.57
N HIS A 162 -26.98 -19.69 3.72
CA HIS A 162 -28.20 -18.92 3.41
C HIS A 162 -28.82 -18.26 4.66
N GLY A 163 -27.97 -17.56 5.43
CA GLY A 163 -28.32 -16.90 6.69
C GLY A 163 -27.16 -16.08 7.23
N TYR A 164 -27.06 -15.96 8.55
CA TYR A 164 -25.90 -15.35 9.21
C TYR A 164 -25.59 -16.08 10.51
N TYR A 165 -24.40 -15.87 11.04
CA TYR A 165 -23.92 -16.54 12.26
C TYR A 165 -23.48 -15.52 13.29
N ALA A 166 -23.66 -15.85 14.56
CA ALA A 166 -22.98 -15.15 15.64
C ALA A 166 -21.54 -15.66 15.74
N THR A 167 -20.59 -14.77 15.95
CA THR A 167 -19.24 -15.11 16.44
C THR A 167 -18.97 -14.38 17.74
N GLU A 168 -18.00 -14.86 18.51
CA GLU A 168 -17.63 -14.24 19.78
C GLU A 168 -16.12 -14.27 20.01
N ASP A 169 -15.60 -13.19 20.60
CA ASP A 169 -14.24 -13.11 21.14
C ASP A 169 -14.29 -12.33 22.46
N ASP A 170 -13.68 -12.86 23.51
CA ASP A 170 -13.67 -12.28 24.86
C ASP A 170 -15.07 -11.89 25.39
N GLY A 171 -16.06 -12.75 25.17
CA GLY A 171 -17.46 -12.56 25.57
C GLY A 171 -18.24 -11.54 24.74
N ARG A 172 -17.62 -10.92 23.73
CA ARG A 172 -18.25 -9.93 22.85
C ARG A 172 -18.73 -10.58 21.57
N VAL A 173 -19.99 -10.31 21.21
CA VAL A 173 -20.66 -10.97 20.08
C VAL A 173 -20.78 -10.01 18.90
N VAL A 174 -20.51 -10.53 17.70
CA VAL A 174 -20.76 -9.85 16.41
C VAL A 174 -21.45 -10.84 15.47
N SER A 175 -22.41 -10.37 14.68
CA SER A 175 -23.04 -11.18 13.63
C SER A 175 -22.26 -11.06 12.32
N ILE A 176 -22.02 -12.18 11.63
CA ILE A 176 -21.27 -12.22 10.38
C ILE A 176 -22.14 -12.86 9.29
N PHE A 177 -22.29 -12.14 8.20
CA PHE A 177 -22.97 -12.58 6.99
C PHE A 177 -21.96 -13.16 5.98
N PRO A 178 -22.21 -14.34 5.40
CA PRO A 178 -21.52 -14.82 4.22
C PRO A 178 -21.99 -14.07 2.95
N GLY A 179 -21.10 -13.28 2.37
CA GLY A 179 -21.25 -12.70 1.04
C GLY A 179 -21.13 -13.80 -0.02
N SER A 180 -22.12 -13.90 -0.90
CA SER A 180 -22.22 -14.92 -1.93
C SER A 180 -21.25 -14.65 -3.08
N GLU A 181 -20.22 -15.50 -3.25
CA GLU A 181 -19.32 -15.46 -4.41
C GLU A 181 -20.12 -15.56 -5.71
N ARG A 182 -21.17 -16.40 -5.76
CA ARG A 182 -22.04 -16.53 -6.93
C ARG A 182 -22.65 -15.20 -7.35
N LEU A 183 -23.13 -14.39 -6.39
CA LEU A 183 -23.71 -13.08 -6.70
C LEU A 183 -22.66 -12.07 -7.15
N ARG A 184 -21.41 -12.13 -6.65
CA ARG A 184 -20.29 -11.29 -7.11
C ARG A 184 -19.95 -11.47 -8.59
N TYR A 185 -20.25 -12.65 -9.15
CA TYR A 185 -20.07 -12.95 -10.57
C TYR A 185 -21.33 -12.72 -11.41
N THR A 186 -22.54 -12.83 -10.85
CA THR A 186 -23.77 -12.55 -11.62
C THR A 186 -24.14 -11.06 -11.63
N ILE A 187 -23.81 -10.31 -10.59
CA ILE A 187 -24.10 -8.88 -10.46
C ILE A 187 -22.79 -8.09 -10.62
N PRO A 188 -22.66 -7.16 -11.59
CA PRO A 188 -23.59 -6.80 -12.66
C PRO A 188 -23.36 -7.51 -14.00
N PHE A 189 -22.62 -8.62 -14.04
CA PHE A 189 -22.08 -9.14 -15.31
C PHE A 189 -23.02 -10.09 -16.08
N ALA A 190 -23.78 -10.94 -15.39
CA ALA A 190 -24.69 -11.90 -16.02
C ALA A 190 -26.05 -11.27 -16.34
N ASP A 191 -26.93 -11.96 -17.08
CA ASP A 191 -28.30 -11.46 -17.23
C ASP A 191 -29.02 -11.40 -15.87
N PRO A 192 -29.78 -10.34 -15.55
CA PRO A 192 -30.49 -10.23 -14.27
C PRO A 192 -31.32 -11.45 -13.88
N GLU A 193 -31.94 -12.13 -14.86
CA GLU A 193 -32.77 -13.31 -14.60
C GLU A 193 -31.95 -14.51 -14.08
N GLU A 194 -30.64 -14.57 -14.31
CA GLU A 194 -29.77 -15.59 -13.68
C GLU A 194 -29.71 -15.42 -12.17
N THR A 195 -29.66 -14.18 -11.69
CA THR A 195 -29.71 -13.88 -10.25
C THR A 195 -31.07 -14.25 -9.67
N ILE A 196 -32.16 -13.92 -10.37
CA ILE A 196 -33.52 -14.28 -9.96
C ILE A 196 -33.69 -15.81 -9.87
N GLY A 197 -33.21 -16.55 -10.88
CA GLY A 197 -33.24 -18.01 -10.91
C GLY A 197 -32.44 -18.64 -9.78
N TYR A 198 -31.25 -18.11 -9.48
CA TYR A 198 -30.44 -18.55 -8.36
C TYR A 198 -31.15 -18.36 -7.01
N LEU A 199 -31.72 -17.17 -6.77
CA LEU A 199 -32.49 -16.88 -5.56
C LEU A 199 -33.75 -17.76 -5.44
N ARG A 200 -34.37 -18.11 -6.58
CA ARG A 200 -35.54 -19.02 -6.60
C ARG A 200 -35.19 -20.40 -6.07
N GLY A 201 -34.08 -20.97 -6.54
CA GLY A 201 -33.61 -22.28 -6.06
C GLY A 201 -33.42 -22.29 -4.55
N ILE A 202 -32.78 -21.26 -4.00
CA ILE A 202 -32.57 -21.13 -2.56
C ILE A 202 -33.89 -20.99 -1.81
N ALA A 203 -34.80 -20.14 -2.29
CA ALA A 203 -36.12 -19.96 -1.67
C ALA A 203 -36.92 -21.27 -1.65
N GLU A 204 -36.76 -22.13 -2.66
CA GLU A 204 -37.45 -23.41 -2.74
C GLU A 204 -36.89 -24.47 -1.78
N GLU A 205 -35.61 -24.40 -1.43
CA GLU A 205 -34.95 -25.41 -0.59
C GLU A 205 -34.87 -25.02 0.89
N HIS A 206 -34.89 -23.72 1.21
CA HIS A 206 -34.68 -23.21 2.56
C HIS A 206 -35.87 -22.42 3.08
N ASP A 207 -36.13 -22.53 4.38
CA ASP A 207 -37.15 -21.73 5.06
C ASP A 207 -36.59 -20.36 5.44
N ASN A 208 -37.17 -19.31 4.86
CA ASN A 208 -36.83 -17.91 5.15
C ASN A 208 -35.32 -17.55 5.01
N PRO A 209 -34.63 -18.00 3.94
CA PRO A 209 -33.19 -17.77 3.73
C PRO A 209 -32.83 -16.29 3.60
N VAL A 210 -31.59 -15.98 3.93
CA VAL A 210 -30.94 -14.68 3.68
C VAL A 210 -29.78 -14.90 2.73
N VAL A 211 -29.71 -14.11 1.65
CA VAL A 211 -28.58 -14.11 0.72
C VAL A 211 -28.03 -12.70 0.64
N VAL A 212 -26.71 -12.57 0.73
CA VAL A 212 -26.01 -11.27 0.74
C VAL A 212 -25.13 -11.15 -0.50
N PHE A 213 -25.32 -10.06 -1.24
CA PHE A 213 -24.34 -9.54 -2.19
C PHE A 213 -23.53 -8.46 -1.49
N GLY A 214 -22.21 -8.54 -1.56
CA GLY A 214 -21.29 -7.56 -1.00
C GLY A 214 -20.09 -7.39 -1.91
N ASP A 215 -19.96 -6.24 -2.55
CA ASP A 215 -18.92 -6.04 -3.56
C ASP A 215 -18.65 -4.56 -3.87
N ASP A 216 -17.58 -4.34 -4.64
CA ASP A 216 -17.10 -3.02 -5.04
C ASP A 216 -18.14 -2.28 -5.90
N GLY A 217 -18.45 -1.03 -5.55
CA GLY A 217 -19.36 -0.20 -6.32
C GLY A 217 -18.74 0.26 -7.64
N GLU A 218 -17.42 0.29 -7.74
CA GLU A 218 -16.67 0.57 -8.97
C GLU A 218 -17.01 -0.42 -10.10
N LYS A 219 -17.48 -1.63 -9.78
CA LYS A 219 -18.02 -2.61 -10.74
C LYS A 219 -19.19 -2.10 -11.56
N PHE A 220 -19.94 -1.14 -11.03
CA PHE A 220 -21.11 -0.59 -11.67
C PHE A 220 -20.78 0.56 -12.63
N GLY A 221 -19.51 0.86 -12.90
CA GLY A 221 -19.18 1.95 -13.80
C GLY A 221 -17.73 2.08 -14.23
N THR A 222 -16.84 2.20 -13.24
CA THR A 222 -15.43 2.57 -13.43
C THR A 222 -14.62 1.47 -14.10
N TRP A 223 -14.99 0.20 -13.88
CA TRP A 223 -14.28 -0.91 -14.49
C TRP A 223 -14.45 -0.92 -16.02
N PRO A 224 -13.47 -1.44 -16.78
CA PRO A 224 -13.50 -1.39 -18.24
C PRO A 224 -14.83 -1.91 -18.82
N GLN A 225 -15.50 -1.06 -19.62
CA GLN A 225 -16.78 -1.32 -20.30
C GLN A 225 -18.02 -1.36 -19.39
N THR A 226 -17.87 -1.25 -18.06
CA THR A 226 -18.99 -1.41 -17.12
C THR A 226 -19.94 -0.22 -17.08
N HIS A 227 -19.46 1.02 -17.24
CA HIS A 227 -20.33 2.21 -17.36
C HIS A 227 -21.33 2.05 -18.52
N LYS A 228 -20.84 1.62 -19.69
CA LYS A 228 -21.72 1.37 -20.84
C LYS A 228 -22.72 0.26 -20.51
N HIS A 229 -22.26 -0.88 -19.99
CA HIS A 229 -23.11 -2.01 -19.67
C HIS A 229 -24.20 -1.67 -18.64
N CYS A 230 -23.82 -1.01 -17.55
CA CYS A 230 -24.73 -0.68 -16.44
C CYS A 230 -25.76 0.39 -16.83
N TYR A 231 -25.33 1.43 -17.55
CA TYR A 231 -26.16 2.63 -17.77
C TYR A 231 -26.64 2.82 -19.21
N HIS A 232 -25.78 2.62 -20.23
CA HIS A 232 -26.22 2.71 -21.63
C HIS A 232 -27.04 1.49 -22.07
N ASP A 233 -26.57 0.29 -21.74
CA ASP A 233 -27.26 -0.97 -22.03
C ASP A 233 -28.32 -1.31 -20.96
N ARG A 234 -28.49 -0.40 -19.98
CA ARG A 234 -29.54 -0.37 -18.95
C ARG A 234 -29.59 -1.64 -18.09
N TRP A 235 -28.44 -2.27 -17.83
CA TRP A 235 -28.39 -3.47 -16.99
C TRP A 235 -28.92 -3.19 -15.58
N LEU A 236 -28.52 -2.07 -14.96
CA LEU A 236 -28.93 -1.74 -13.58
C LEU A 236 -30.45 -1.55 -13.48
N GLU A 237 -31.05 -0.82 -14.41
CA GLU A 237 -32.51 -0.64 -14.48
C GLU A 237 -33.23 -1.98 -14.66
N ARG A 238 -32.77 -2.83 -15.57
CA ARG A 238 -33.33 -4.18 -15.77
C ARG A 238 -33.25 -5.04 -14.51
N PHE A 239 -32.15 -4.94 -13.77
CA PHE A 239 -31.96 -5.68 -12.52
C PHE A 239 -32.92 -5.21 -11.43
N LEU A 240 -33.02 -3.90 -11.21
CA LEU A 240 -33.96 -3.34 -10.23
C LEU A 240 -35.42 -3.61 -10.63
N ASP A 241 -35.77 -3.52 -11.92
CA ASP A 241 -37.07 -3.92 -12.45
C ASP A 241 -37.37 -5.40 -12.14
N ALA A 242 -36.40 -6.30 -12.35
CA ALA A 242 -36.56 -7.71 -12.07
C ALA A 242 -36.79 -7.99 -10.58
N LEU A 243 -36.13 -7.26 -9.68
CA LEU A 243 -36.38 -7.35 -8.24
C LEU A 243 -37.79 -6.87 -7.88
N VAL A 244 -38.24 -5.73 -8.43
CA VAL A 244 -39.60 -5.22 -8.21
C VAL A 244 -40.66 -6.19 -8.74
N ARG A 245 -40.46 -6.76 -9.94
CA ARG A 245 -41.37 -7.77 -10.51
C ARG A 245 -41.54 -9.02 -9.63
N ASN A 246 -40.51 -9.35 -8.86
CA ASN A 246 -40.43 -10.56 -8.02
C ASN A 246 -40.59 -10.26 -6.52
N GLN A 247 -41.04 -9.06 -6.14
CA GLN A 247 -41.12 -8.62 -4.75
C GLN A 247 -42.13 -9.40 -3.88
N ASP A 248 -43.00 -10.20 -4.50
CA ASP A 248 -43.95 -11.08 -3.82
C ASP A 248 -43.25 -12.23 -3.07
N TRP A 249 -42.02 -12.58 -3.46
CA TRP A 249 -41.22 -13.64 -2.81
C TRP A 249 -39.75 -13.26 -2.58
N ILE A 250 -39.18 -12.31 -3.32
CA ILE A 250 -37.87 -11.70 -3.02
C ILE A 250 -38.08 -10.46 -2.15
N ARG A 251 -37.74 -10.55 -0.87
CA ARG A 251 -37.71 -9.41 0.03
C ARG A 251 -36.33 -8.76 -0.01
N VAL A 252 -36.18 -7.72 -0.82
CA VAL A 252 -34.98 -6.87 -0.76
C VAL A 252 -34.99 -6.13 0.58
N THR A 253 -33.90 -6.25 1.34
CA THR A 253 -33.80 -5.78 2.72
C THR A 253 -32.38 -5.31 3.01
N THR A 254 -32.16 -4.73 4.18
CA THR A 254 -30.84 -4.34 4.63
C THR A 254 -30.30 -5.34 5.65
N LEU A 255 -29.03 -5.22 6.03
CA LEU A 255 -28.42 -6.12 7.02
C LEU A 255 -29.01 -5.87 8.42
N ALA A 256 -29.20 -4.60 8.81
CA ALA A 256 -29.86 -4.20 10.05
C ALA A 256 -31.25 -4.83 10.17
N GLU A 257 -32.07 -4.68 9.12
CA GLU A 257 -33.43 -5.25 9.10
C GLU A 257 -33.41 -6.77 9.19
N THR A 258 -32.39 -7.41 8.62
CA THR A 258 -32.24 -8.86 8.73
C THR A 258 -31.92 -9.28 10.16
N VAL A 259 -30.94 -8.65 10.81
CA VAL A 259 -30.57 -8.94 12.21
C VAL A 259 -31.74 -8.71 13.17
N ASP A 260 -32.58 -7.71 12.91
CA ASP A 260 -33.73 -7.40 13.76
C ASP A 260 -34.90 -8.38 13.60
N ASN A 261 -34.98 -9.11 12.48
CA ASN A 261 -36.16 -9.90 12.11
C ASN A 261 -35.90 -11.39 11.87
N VAL A 262 -34.64 -11.83 11.86
CA VAL A 262 -34.26 -13.23 11.60
C VAL A 262 -33.22 -13.62 12.64
N PRO A 263 -33.35 -14.75 13.36
CA PRO A 263 -32.31 -15.22 14.26
C PRO A 263 -31.08 -15.74 13.49
N PRO A 264 -29.87 -15.72 14.10
CA PRO A 264 -28.71 -16.36 13.47
C PRO A 264 -28.94 -17.86 13.31
N LEU A 265 -28.37 -18.45 12.26
CA LEU A 265 -28.39 -19.90 12.03
C LEU A 265 -27.64 -20.67 13.14
N GLY A 266 -26.64 -20.03 13.75
CA GLY A 266 -25.89 -20.60 14.85
C GLY A 266 -24.71 -19.74 15.27
N LYS A 267 -23.79 -20.35 16.02
CA LYS A 267 -22.50 -19.77 16.41
C LYS A 267 -21.37 -20.35 15.56
N ILE A 268 -20.43 -19.53 15.12
CA ILE A 268 -19.24 -19.96 14.37
C ILE A 268 -17.98 -19.21 14.81
N TYR A 269 -16.83 -19.84 14.60
CA TYR A 269 -15.51 -19.23 14.70
C TYR A 269 -14.84 -19.34 13.34
N LEU A 270 -14.38 -18.21 12.81
CA LEU A 270 -13.77 -18.16 11.48
C LEU A 270 -12.25 -18.13 11.61
N PRO A 271 -11.51 -18.83 10.74
CA PRO A 271 -10.05 -18.77 10.74
C PRO A 271 -9.55 -17.43 10.20
N ASP A 272 -8.27 -17.16 10.39
CA ASP A 272 -7.58 -16.04 9.75
C ASP A 272 -7.65 -16.20 8.23
N CYS A 273 -8.39 -15.32 7.55
CA CYS A 273 -8.72 -15.49 6.14
C CYS A 273 -9.10 -14.17 5.46
N SER A 274 -9.39 -14.25 4.17
CA SER A 274 -9.94 -13.19 3.32
C SER A 274 -10.77 -13.85 2.21
N TYR A 275 -11.17 -13.13 1.17
CA TYR A 275 -11.68 -13.75 -0.05
C TYR A 275 -10.60 -14.62 -0.70
N ARG A 276 -11.04 -15.61 -1.48
CA ARG A 276 -10.17 -16.67 -2.02
C ARG A 276 -8.94 -16.11 -2.75
N GLU A 277 -9.13 -15.14 -3.63
CA GLU A 277 -8.06 -14.55 -4.44
C GLU A 277 -6.94 -13.94 -3.59
N MET A 278 -7.27 -13.26 -2.48
CA MET A 278 -6.29 -12.71 -1.55
C MET A 278 -5.37 -13.78 -0.97
N THR A 279 -5.93 -14.95 -0.65
CA THR A 279 -5.15 -16.07 -0.09
C THR A 279 -4.17 -16.65 -1.11
N GLU A 280 -4.45 -16.51 -2.40
CA GLU A 280 -3.58 -16.92 -3.49
C GLU A 280 -2.49 -15.85 -3.73
N TRP A 281 -2.86 -14.57 -3.82
CA TRP A 281 -1.92 -13.47 -4.07
C TRP A 281 -0.88 -13.32 -2.97
N VAL A 282 -1.19 -13.63 -1.72
CA VAL A 282 -0.20 -13.47 -0.65
C VAL A 282 0.90 -14.55 -0.66
N LEU A 283 0.74 -15.62 -1.44
CA LEU A 283 1.75 -16.68 -1.53
C LEU A 283 3.04 -16.16 -2.20
N PRO A 284 4.21 -16.72 -1.86
CA PRO A 284 5.42 -16.50 -2.66
C PRO A 284 5.21 -16.92 -4.11
N VAL A 285 5.86 -16.25 -5.05
CA VAL A 285 5.65 -16.46 -6.51
C VAL A 285 5.79 -17.93 -6.93
N THR A 286 6.79 -18.65 -6.39
CA THR A 286 6.98 -20.07 -6.71
C THR A 286 5.80 -20.93 -6.27
N GLN A 287 5.13 -20.56 -5.17
CA GLN A 287 3.96 -21.24 -4.63
C GLN A 287 2.69 -20.86 -5.39
N GLN A 288 2.54 -19.60 -5.82
CA GLN A 288 1.43 -19.19 -6.71
C GLN A 288 1.45 -20.00 -8.01
N VAL A 289 2.63 -20.09 -8.63
CA VAL A 289 2.85 -20.89 -9.84
C VAL A 289 2.46 -22.35 -9.65
N GLU A 290 2.87 -22.93 -8.52
CA GLU A 290 2.60 -24.33 -8.23
C GLU A 290 1.12 -24.56 -7.95
N TYR A 291 0.49 -23.65 -7.20
CA TYR A 291 -0.95 -23.63 -6.95
C TYR A 291 -1.73 -23.58 -8.26
N ASP A 292 -1.38 -22.66 -9.16
CA ASP A 292 -2.00 -22.53 -10.47
C ASP A 292 -1.84 -23.83 -11.26
N ARG A 293 -0.62 -24.35 -11.37
CA ARG A 293 -0.32 -25.59 -12.11
C ARG A 293 -1.17 -26.76 -11.59
N VAL A 294 -1.15 -27.01 -10.29
CA VAL A 294 -1.88 -28.11 -9.66
C VAL A 294 -3.38 -27.93 -9.83
N SER A 295 -3.90 -26.72 -9.62
CA SER A 295 -5.34 -26.42 -9.77
C SER A 295 -5.83 -26.66 -11.19
N HIS A 296 -5.04 -26.32 -12.21
CA HIS A 296 -5.36 -26.59 -13.61
C HIS A 296 -5.30 -28.10 -13.93
N GLU A 297 -4.28 -28.82 -13.43
CA GLU A 297 -4.12 -30.27 -13.69
C GLU A 297 -5.28 -31.11 -13.13
N ILE A 298 -5.89 -30.67 -12.03
CA ILE A 298 -6.97 -31.41 -11.35
C ILE A 298 -8.35 -30.79 -11.58
N ALA A 299 -8.47 -29.72 -12.37
CA ALA A 299 -9.72 -28.99 -12.55
C ALA A 299 -10.89 -29.89 -12.99
N ASP A 300 -10.60 -30.85 -13.88
CA ASP A 300 -11.57 -31.80 -14.44
C ASP A 300 -11.68 -33.11 -13.62
N ASP A 301 -10.92 -33.27 -12.53
CA ASP A 301 -11.02 -34.44 -11.66
C ASP A 301 -12.38 -34.42 -10.92
N PRO A 302 -13.20 -35.49 -10.98
CA PRO A 302 -14.50 -35.53 -10.31
C PRO A 302 -14.45 -35.29 -8.79
N ARG A 303 -13.29 -35.49 -8.16
CA ARG A 303 -13.06 -35.24 -6.72
C ARG A 303 -12.75 -33.79 -6.42
N TRP A 304 -12.34 -33.00 -7.41
CA TRP A 304 -11.90 -31.61 -7.22
C TRP A 304 -12.96 -30.73 -6.54
N PRO A 305 -14.26 -30.78 -6.88
CA PRO A 305 -15.27 -30.02 -6.14
C PRO A 305 -15.30 -30.32 -4.63
N SER A 306 -14.95 -31.55 -4.24
CA SER A 306 -14.83 -31.92 -2.83
C SER A 306 -13.48 -31.52 -2.23
N LEU A 307 -12.39 -31.62 -2.97
CA LEU A 307 -11.04 -31.32 -2.47
C LEU A 307 -10.78 -29.82 -2.37
N LYS A 308 -11.25 -29.02 -3.33
CA LYS A 308 -11.04 -27.56 -3.39
C LYS A 308 -11.46 -26.85 -2.11
N ARG A 309 -12.49 -27.36 -1.41
CA ARG A 309 -12.97 -26.80 -0.15
C ARG A 309 -11.97 -26.89 1.00
N PHE A 310 -10.96 -27.76 0.88
CA PHE A 310 -9.90 -27.96 1.87
C PHE A 310 -8.57 -27.34 1.44
N VAL A 311 -8.48 -26.83 0.21
CA VAL A 311 -7.31 -26.10 -0.26
C VAL A 311 -7.33 -24.71 0.37
N ARG A 312 -6.16 -24.27 0.87
CA ARG A 312 -5.97 -22.99 1.54
C ARG A 312 -4.77 -22.30 0.94
N GLY A 313 -4.86 -20.98 0.79
CA GLY A 313 -3.72 -20.12 0.50
C GLY A 313 -3.05 -19.61 1.77
N GLY A 314 -2.35 -18.47 1.67
CA GLY A 314 -1.77 -17.77 2.81
C GLY A 314 -2.74 -16.79 3.48
N ASN A 315 -2.27 -16.15 4.55
CA ASN A 315 -2.95 -15.04 5.22
C ASN A 315 -2.28 -13.69 4.88
N TRP A 316 -3.06 -12.61 4.95
CA TRP A 316 -2.65 -11.26 4.51
C TRP A 316 -1.36 -10.75 5.15
N ARG A 317 -1.05 -11.10 6.42
CA ARG A 317 0.16 -10.62 7.12
C ARG A 317 1.45 -10.92 6.38
N ASN A 318 1.46 -12.00 5.59
CA ASN A 318 2.62 -12.42 4.82
C ASN A 318 2.97 -11.46 3.66
N PHE A 319 2.14 -10.48 3.31
CA PHE A 319 2.54 -9.42 2.39
C PHE A 319 3.74 -8.61 2.90
N LYS A 320 3.90 -8.49 4.22
CA LYS A 320 5.06 -7.85 4.84
C LYS A 320 6.35 -8.65 4.64
N VAL A 321 6.24 -9.98 4.56
CA VAL A 321 7.38 -10.85 4.25
C VAL A 321 7.66 -10.84 2.75
N ARG A 322 6.59 -10.84 1.94
CA ARG A 322 6.68 -10.82 0.48
C ARG A 322 7.29 -9.52 -0.05
N TYR A 323 6.92 -8.40 0.55
CA TYR A 323 7.39 -7.06 0.24
C TYR A 323 8.04 -6.45 1.49
N PRO A 324 9.37 -6.55 1.65
CA PRO A 324 10.07 -5.94 2.78
C PRO A 324 9.76 -4.44 2.95
N GLU A 325 9.53 -3.73 1.86
CA GLU A 325 9.15 -2.31 1.87
C GLU A 325 7.77 -2.06 2.51
N ALA A 326 6.85 -3.05 2.47
CA ALA A 326 5.60 -3.00 3.21
C ALA A 326 5.83 -3.15 4.72
N ASP A 327 6.79 -4.01 5.12
CA ASP A 327 7.16 -4.19 6.52
C ASP A 327 7.86 -2.95 7.09
N GLU A 328 8.69 -2.28 6.29
CA GLU A 328 9.28 -0.98 6.65
C GLU A 328 8.21 0.08 6.93
N MET A 329 7.22 0.24 6.03
CA MET A 329 6.08 1.14 6.26
C MET A 329 5.27 0.73 7.50
N TYR A 330 5.04 -0.56 7.68
CA TYR A 330 4.31 -1.11 8.82
C TYR A 330 5.03 -0.81 10.15
N ALA A 331 6.33 -1.06 10.20
CA ALA A 331 7.21 -0.77 11.32
C ALA A 331 7.18 0.72 11.69
N ARG A 332 7.31 1.58 10.68
CA ARG A 332 7.20 3.03 10.82
C ARG A 332 5.84 3.45 11.38
N MET A 333 4.75 2.90 10.85
CA MET A 333 3.38 3.15 11.33
C MET A 333 3.20 2.73 12.78
N MET A 334 3.68 1.54 13.16
CA MET A 334 3.60 1.04 14.54
C MET A 334 4.37 1.93 15.51
N ARG A 335 5.52 2.47 15.09
CA ARG A 335 6.29 3.43 15.88
C ARG A 335 5.52 4.73 16.11
N VAL A 336 4.94 5.32 15.06
CA VAL A 336 4.14 6.55 15.19
C VAL A 336 2.91 6.32 16.06
N SER A 337 2.21 5.19 15.88
CA SER A 337 1.08 4.79 16.74
C SER A 337 1.47 4.68 18.21
N ARG A 338 2.62 4.07 18.53
CA ARG A 338 3.14 3.98 19.90
C ARG A 338 3.46 5.36 20.46
N ARG A 339 4.14 6.21 19.70
CA ARG A 339 4.48 7.58 20.13
C ARG A 339 3.24 8.43 20.43
N LEU A 340 2.19 8.28 19.63
CA LEU A 340 0.91 8.97 19.86
C LEU A 340 0.26 8.48 21.16
N ASP A 341 0.23 7.17 21.38
CA ASP A 341 -0.30 6.55 22.61
C ASP A 341 0.49 7.00 23.84
N ASP A 342 1.82 7.01 23.78
CA ASP A 342 2.68 7.48 24.87
C ASP A 342 2.41 8.95 25.22
N ALA A 343 2.20 9.81 24.20
CA ALA A 343 1.85 11.22 24.40
C ALA A 343 0.47 11.36 25.09
N LEU A 344 -0.53 10.59 24.64
CA LEU A 344 -1.86 10.57 25.24
C LEU A 344 -1.84 10.07 26.69
N GLN A 345 -1.10 8.99 26.98
CA GLN A 345 -0.93 8.45 28.32
C GLN A 345 -0.18 9.40 29.26
N SER A 346 0.69 10.24 28.70
CA SER A 346 1.37 11.33 29.43
C SER A 346 0.49 12.56 29.65
N GLY A 347 -0.79 12.51 29.25
CA GLY A 347 -1.76 13.60 29.44
C GLY A 347 -1.68 14.72 28.41
N ILE A 348 -0.95 14.52 27.30
CA ILE A 348 -0.92 15.47 26.19
C ILE A 348 -2.22 15.35 25.39
N ALA A 349 -2.91 16.47 25.20
CA ALA A 349 -4.18 16.54 24.48
C ALA A 349 -4.30 17.89 23.75
N GLY A 350 -5.27 17.99 22.86
CA GLY A 350 -5.57 19.18 22.07
C GLY A 350 -5.47 18.93 20.56
N GLU A 351 -5.70 19.99 19.79
CA GLU A 351 -5.85 19.97 18.34
C GLU A 351 -4.67 19.28 17.63
N LEU A 352 -3.42 19.60 17.99
CA LEU A 352 -2.24 18.97 17.40
C LEU A 352 -2.20 17.44 17.57
N ILE A 353 -2.68 16.92 18.70
CA ILE A 353 -2.72 15.48 18.95
C ILE A 353 -3.87 14.82 18.18
N ASP A 354 -5.00 15.50 18.05
CA ASP A 354 -6.13 14.99 17.27
C ASP A 354 -5.83 15.01 15.75
N GLU A 355 -5.13 16.05 15.27
CA GLU A 355 -4.58 16.10 13.92
C GLU A 355 -3.54 14.99 13.71
N ALA A 356 -2.61 14.80 14.66
CA ALA A 356 -1.61 13.72 14.58
C ALA A 356 -2.27 12.33 14.50
N ARG A 357 -3.35 12.12 15.27
CA ARG A 357 -4.15 10.88 15.20
C ARG A 357 -4.80 10.71 13.82
N THR A 358 -5.34 11.78 13.26
CA THR A 358 -5.97 11.75 11.93
C THR A 358 -4.94 11.43 10.86
N GLU A 359 -3.78 12.07 10.88
CA GLU A 359 -2.68 11.78 9.95
C GLU A 359 -2.15 10.35 10.13
N LEU A 360 -1.99 9.85 11.36
CA LEU A 360 -1.67 8.43 11.60
C LEU A 360 -2.69 7.51 10.94
N TYR A 361 -3.98 7.78 11.13
CA TYR A 361 -5.04 6.96 10.55
C TYR A 361 -5.05 7.00 9.02
N ARG A 362 -4.74 8.15 8.41
CA ARG A 362 -4.55 8.24 6.94
C ARG A 362 -3.35 7.43 6.47
N GLY A 363 -2.25 7.45 7.23
CA GLY A 363 -1.06 6.63 6.97
C GLY A 363 -1.30 5.12 7.12
N GLN A 364 -2.43 4.72 7.69
CA GLN A 364 -2.84 3.31 7.83
C GLN A 364 -3.68 2.80 6.65
N CYS A 365 -3.97 3.63 5.65
CA CYS A 365 -4.74 3.25 4.47
C CYS A 365 -4.08 2.07 3.73
N ASN A 366 -4.85 1.00 3.49
CA ASN A 366 -4.26 -0.29 3.15
C ASN A 366 -3.54 -0.37 1.79
N CYS A 367 -3.99 0.39 0.79
CA CYS A 367 -3.65 0.12 -0.61
C CYS A 367 -2.14 0.21 -0.91
N GLY A 368 -1.39 1.02 -0.15
CA GLY A 368 0.06 1.12 -0.29
C GLY A 368 0.84 -0.07 0.28
N TYR A 369 0.23 -0.97 1.05
CA TYR A 369 0.93 -2.01 1.84
C TYR A 369 0.97 -3.39 1.20
N TRP A 370 0.25 -3.64 0.10
CA TRP A 370 0.16 -4.97 -0.50
C TRP A 370 -0.15 -4.88 -2.00
N HIS A 371 -0.11 -6.01 -2.70
CA HIS A 371 -0.41 -6.08 -4.12
C HIS A 371 -1.18 -7.37 -4.48
N GLY A 372 -2.22 -7.21 -5.30
CA GLY A 372 -3.06 -8.28 -5.84
C GLY A 372 -3.24 -8.09 -7.35
N ALA A 373 -4.46 -7.79 -7.79
CA ALA A 373 -4.74 -7.46 -9.19
C ALA A 373 -4.54 -5.96 -9.54
N PHE A 374 -4.52 -5.10 -8.51
CA PHE A 374 -4.45 -3.65 -8.64
C PHE A 374 -3.08 -3.14 -8.18
N GLY A 375 -2.61 -2.03 -8.75
CA GLY A 375 -1.24 -1.54 -8.61
C GLY A 375 -0.70 -1.57 -7.17
N GLY A 376 -1.49 -1.17 -6.18
CA GLY A 376 -1.20 -1.39 -4.76
C GLY A 376 0.18 -0.84 -4.36
N ILE A 377 0.99 -1.65 -3.66
CA ILE A 377 2.35 -1.29 -3.27
C ILE A 377 3.24 -0.91 -4.44
N TYR A 378 2.95 -1.30 -5.69
CA TYR A 378 3.74 -0.88 -6.85
C TYR A 378 3.50 0.57 -7.25
N LEU A 379 2.43 1.23 -6.77
CA LEU A 379 2.11 2.63 -7.09
C LEU A 379 2.87 3.59 -6.16
N PRO A 380 3.86 4.37 -6.66
CA PRO A 380 4.68 5.22 -5.81
C PRO A 380 3.88 6.29 -5.07
N HIS A 381 2.83 6.84 -5.70
CA HIS A 381 1.99 7.87 -5.09
C HIS A 381 1.24 7.36 -3.85
N LEU A 382 0.87 6.08 -3.79
CA LEU A 382 0.25 5.48 -2.60
C LEU A 382 1.26 5.26 -1.48
N ARG A 383 2.46 4.73 -1.79
CA ARG A 383 3.53 4.58 -0.79
C ARG A 383 3.99 5.93 -0.24
N ASN A 384 4.20 6.91 -1.12
CA ASN A 384 4.61 8.26 -0.71
C ASN A 384 3.55 8.91 0.17
N ALA A 385 2.27 8.73 -0.13
CA ALA A 385 1.20 9.24 0.71
C ALA A 385 1.22 8.59 2.10
N VAL A 386 1.44 7.28 2.22
CA VAL A 386 1.62 6.62 3.53
C VAL A 386 2.73 7.29 4.34
N TYR A 387 3.94 7.41 3.77
CA TYR A 387 5.05 8.06 4.46
C TYR A 387 4.76 9.53 4.79
N GLU A 388 4.16 10.28 3.88
CA GLU A 388 3.78 11.68 4.10
C GLU A 388 2.91 11.84 5.35
N LYS A 389 1.86 11.02 5.47
CA LYS A 389 0.95 11.08 6.62
C LYS A 389 1.64 10.63 7.91
N LEU A 390 2.51 9.62 7.86
CA LEU A 390 3.26 9.16 9.04
C LEU A 390 4.28 10.22 9.52
N ILE A 391 4.99 10.89 8.60
CA ILE A 391 5.94 11.95 8.93
C ILE A 391 5.20 13.18 9.48
N ARG A 392 4.05 13.54 8.90
CA ARG A 392 3.19 14.63 9.41
C ARG A 392 2.69 14.33 10.81
N ALA A 393 2.17 13.13 11.07
CA ALA A 393 1.74 12.71 12.39
C ALA A 393 2.88 12.84 13.41
N GLU A 394 4.09 12.41 13.03
CA GLU A 394 5.25 12.51 13.91
C GLU A 394 5.69 13.96 14.18
N ASN A 395 5.69 14.82 13.15
CA ASN A 395 5.94 16.25 13.28
C ASN A 395 4.94 16.93 14.23
N LEU A 396 3.66 16.58 14.13
CA LEU A 396 2.60 17.10 14.99
C LEU A 396 2.76 16.63 16.45
N ILE A 397 3.14 15.36 16.66
CA ILE A 397 3.48 14.83 18.00
C ILE A 397 4.67 15.59 18.59
N ASP A 398 5.75 15.80 17.83
CA ASP A 398 6.92 16.56 18.30
C ASP A 398 6.56 17.99 18.71
N ARG A 399 5.70 18.67 17.94
CA ARG A 399 5.18 20.01 18.27
C ARG A 399 4.32 19.99 19.53
N ALA A 400 3.42 19.01 19.67
CA ALA A 400 2.59 18.87 20.86
C ALA A 400 3.42 18.62 22.13
N LEU A 401 4.51 17.87 22.00
CA LEU A 401 5.50 17.63 23.06
C LEU A 401 6.46 18.81 23.31
N ARG A 402 6.32 19.91 22.56
CA ARG A 402 7.18 21.10 22.64
C ARG A 402 8.66 20.78 22.49
N ARG A 403 8.98 19.86 21.57
CA ARG A 403 10.37 19.58 21.20
C ARG A 403 11.02 20.89 20.71
N PRO A 404 12.26 21.20 21.13
CA PRO A 404 12.91 22.45 20.71
C PRO A 404 13.10 22.48 19.19
N ASP A 405 13.17 23.68 18.58
CA ASP A 405 13.28 23.82 17.12
C ASP A 405 14.58 23.23 16.54
N ARG A 406 15.62 23.13 17.36
CA ARG A 406 16.91 22.52 17.01
C ARG A 406 17.20 21.39 17.98
N TRP A 407 17.33 20.18 17.45
CA TRP A 407 17.62 18.99 18.25
C TRP A 407 18.31 17.92 17.42
N ILE A 408 18.90 16.94 18.10
CA ILE A 408 19.47 15.76 17.46
C ILE A 408 19.41 14.55 18.42
N GLU A 409 19.19 13.36 17.87
CA GLU A 409 19.00 12.13 18.65
C GLU A 409 19.49 10.91 17.87
N ALA A 410 20.06 9.93 18.59
CA ALA A 410 20.45 8.64 18.01
C ALA A 410 19.97 7.48 18.88
N LYS A 411 19.23 6.55 18.29
CA LYS A 411 18.68 5.35 18.96
C LYS A 411 19.18 4.06 18.31
N ALA A 412 19.25 2.99 19.09
CA ALA A 412 19.50 1.64 18.61
C ALA A 412 18.47 0.72 19.25
N GLU A 413 17.52 0.24 18.46
CA GLU A 413 16.34 -0.50 18.90
C GLU A 413 15.94 -1.48 17.80
N ASP A 414 15.13 -2.48 18.14
CA ASP A 414 14.44 -3.30 17.15
C ASP A 414 13.29 -2.47 16.57
N LEU A 415 13.53 -1.91 15.37
CA LEU A 415 12.61 -0.98 14.74
C LEU A 415 11.67 -1.69 13.76
N ASN A 416 12.05 -2.85 13.23
CA ASN A 416 11.30 -3.60 12.22
C ASN A 416 10.68 -4.93 12.72
N PHE A 417 10.86 -5.27 14.00
CA PHE A 417 10.36 -6.49 14.64
C PHE A 417 11.03 -7.78 14.16
N ASP A 418 12.28 -7.71 13.72
CA ASP A 418 13.08 -8.89 13.33
C ASP A 418 13.99 -9.43 14.46
N ALA A 419 13.87 -8.85 15.66
CA ALA A 419 14.68 -9.14 16.84
C ALA A 419 16.17 -8.78 16.72
N ARG A 420 16.54 -7.96 15.74
CA ARG A 420 17.85 -7.33 15.61
C ARG A 420 17.71 -5.81 15.80
N GLN A 421 18.84 -5.12 15.93
CA GLN A 421 18.82 -3.68 16.19
C GLN A 421 19.12 -2.90 14.92
N GLU A 422 18.21 -2.00 14.56
CA GLU A 422 18.42 -0.90 13.64
C GLU A 422 18.94 0.32 14.40
N VAL A 423 19.44 1.29 13.64
CA VAL A 423 19.87 2.58 14.16
C VAL A 423 19.05 3.70 13.54
N GLU A 424 18.51 4.56 14.38
CA GLU A 424 17.96 5.84 13.98
C GLU A 424 18.97 6.96 14.25
N LEU A 425 19.22 7.81 13.26
CA LEU A 425 19.82 9.13 13.41
C LEU A 425 18.79 10.19 13.00
N ALA A 426 18.37 11.03 13.94
CA ALA A 426 17.30 11.99 13.70
C ALA A 426 17.66 13.39 14.20
N ASN A 427 17.23 14.42 13.49
CA ASN A 427 17.30 15.82 13.90
C ASN A 427 16.03 16.58 13.45
N ASP A 428 16.00 17.89 13.68
CA ASP A 428 14.89 18.76 13.31
C ASP A 428 14.56 18.79 11.79
N LYS A 429 15.46 18.30 10.93
CA LYS A 429 15.30 18.29 9.47
C LYS A 429 15.11 16.89 8.87
N LEU A 430 15.78 15.88 9.39
CA LEU A 430 15.93 14.56 8.79
C LEU A 430 15.74 13.44 9.80
N ILE A 431 15.25 12.29 9.32
CA ILE A 431 15.30 11.01 10.04
C ILE A 431 15.91 9.98 9.11
N ALA A 432 17.01 9.35 9.55
CA ALA A 432 17.74 8.36 8.80
C ALA A 432 17.72 7.03 9.57
N LEU A 433 17.15 5.98 8.98
CA LEU A 433 17.13 4.64 9.56
C LEU A 433 18.10 3.72 8.83
N ILE A 434 19.01 3.11 9.59
CA ILE A 434 20.10 2.28 9.09
C ILE A 434 19.94 0.87 9.66
N ASN A 435 20.13 -0.16 8.82
CA ASN A 435 20.14 -1.57 9.25
C ASN A 435 21.56 -2.15 9.22
N PRO A 436 22.28 -2.21 10.36
CA PRO A 436 23.60 -2.82 10.45
C PRO A 436 23.64 -4.31 10.05
N ASN A 437 22.53 -5.03 10.24
CA ASN A 437 22.44 -6.48 10.07
C ASN A 437 22.05 -6.88 8.63
N ALA A 438 21.93 -5.90 7.74
CA ALA A 438 21.62 -6.10 6.32
C ALA A 438 22.43 -5.11 5.48
N GLY A 439 23.77 -5.23 5.50
CA GLY A 439 24.69 -4.44 4.68
C GLY A 439 24.99 -3.03 5.20
N GLY A 440 24.47 -2.67 6.38
CA GLY A 440 24.59 -1.31 6.88
C GLY A 440 23.86 -0.29 5.99
N HIS A 441 22.77 -0.72 5.35
CA HIS A 441 22.02 0.12 4.41
C HIS A 441 21.26 1.22 5.15
N LEU A 442 21.24 2.41 4.55
CA LEU A 442 20.25 3.43 4.85
C LEU A 442 18.96 3.03 4.12
N TYR A 443 17.95 2.59 4.87
CA TYR A 443 16.71 2.05 4.30
C TYR A 443 15.54 3.05 4.37
N GLU A 444 15.61 4.04 5.25
CA GLU A 444 14.62 5.12 5.37
C GLU A 444 15.33 6.48 5.49
N LEU A 445 14.87 7.49 4.75
CA LEU A 445 15.38 8.85 4.82
C LEU A 445 14.23 9.86 4.67
N ASP A 446 13.72 10.32 5.81
CA ASP A 446 12.64 11.31 5.85
C ASP A 446 13.19 12.74 5.78
N VAL A 447 12.48 13.57 5.03
CA VAL A 447 12.67 15.02 4.94
C VAL A 447 11.47 15.68 5.61
N ARG A 448 11.68 16.18 6.83
CA ARG A 448 10.59 16.57 7.73
C ARG A 448 9.82 17.79 7.26
N SER A 449 10.48 18.76 6.61
CA SER A 449 9.90 20.02 6.15
C SER A 449 8.80 19.83 5.10
N ILE A 450 8.96 18.85 4.22
CA ILE A 450 8.00 18.53 3.16
C ILE A 450 7.27 17.21 3.38
N ALA A 451 7.51 16.55 4.52
CA ALA A 451 7.00 15.24 4.85
C ALA A 451 7.20 14.21 3.72
N HIS A 452 8.42 14.11 3.21
CA HIS A 452 8.74 13.22 2.09
C HIS A 452 9.77 12.17 2.51
N ASN A 453 9.56 10.92 2.10
CA ASN A 453 10.53 9.86 2.29
C ASN A 453 11.30 9.61 0.98
N LEU A 454 12.61 9.88 0.99
CA LEU A 454 13.48 9.69 -0.17
C LEU A 454 13.78 8.22 -0.48
N LEU A 455 13.43 7.29 0.40
CA LEU A 455 13.70 5.86 0.28
C LEU A 455 12.43 4.98 0.28
N ALA A 456 11.29 5.56 -0.08
CA ALA A 456 10.04 4.87 -0.41
C ALA A 456 10.14 4.11 -1.76
N THR A 457 11.31 3.53 -1.99
CA THR A 457 11.70 2.75 -3.17
C THR A 457 10.96 1.42 -3.18
N LEU A 458 11.13 0.67 -4.26
CA LEU A 458 10.65 -0.69 -4.35
C LEU A 458 11.67 -1.53 -5.11
N THR A 459 12.05 -2.66 -4.53
CA THR A 459 12.94 -3.64 -5.15
C THR A 459 12.19 -4.40 -6.26
N ARG A 460 12.81 -4.59 -7.43
CA ARG A 460 12.15 -5.31 -8.53
C ARG A 460 12.13 -6.81 -8.23
N GLN A 461 10.96 -7.32 -7.87
CA GLN A 461 10.73 -8.72 -7.54
C GLN A 461 9.99 -9.46 -8.65
N PRO A 462 10.11 -10.79 -8.74
CA PRO A 462 9.24 -11.58 -9.59
C PRO A 462 7.78 -11.48 -9.14
N GLU A 463 6.88 -11.58 -10.11
CA GLU A 463 5.44 -11.67 -9.92
C GLU A 463 4.90 -12.82 -10.78
N ALA A 464 3.88 -13.53 -10.31
CA ALA A 464 3.38 -14.72 -11.01
C ALA A 464 2.88 -14.38 -12.43
N TYR A 465 2.24 -13.22 -12.59
CA TYR A 465 1.75 -12.73 -13.87
C TYR A 465 2.85 -12.32 -14.86
N HIS A 466 4.12 -12.18 -14.45
CA HIS A 466 5.20 -11.87 -15.40
C HIS A 466 5.34 -12.93 -16.49
N ARG A 467 4.96 -14.18 -16.21
CA ARG A 467 4.90 -15.25 -17.23
C ARG A 467 3.90 -14.94 -18.33
N LYS A 468 2.75 -14.35 -17.99
CA LYS A 468 1.74 -13.90 -18.95
C LYS A 468 2.28 -12.76 -19.82
N VAL A 469 3.02 -11.81 -19.25
CA VAL A 469 3.65 -10.71 -20.01
C VAL A 469 4.71 -11.25 -20.98
N LEU A 470 5.61 -12.12 -20.50
CA LEU A 470 6.65 -12.77 -21.31
C LEU A 470 6.06 -13.63 -22.44
N ALA A 471 4.88 -14.23 -22.23
CA ALA A 471 4.17 -15.01 -23.24
C ALA A 471 3.31 -14.15 -24.18
N GLY A 472 2.65 -13.11 -23.65
CA GLY A 472 1.70 -12.23 -24.33
C GLY A 472 2.35 -11.28 -25.33
N GLY A 473 3.64 -10.99 -25.20
CA GLY A 473 4.45 -10.38 -26.26
C GLY A 473 4.47 -11.20 -27.58
N ARG A 474 3.86 -12.38 -27.60
CA ARG A 474 3.78 -13.27 -28.77
C ARG A 474 2.39 -13.48 -29.36
N ASN A 475 1.28 -13.15 -28.68
CA ASN A 475 -0.10 -13.38 -29.19
C ASN A 475 -1.15 -12.48 -28.49
N GLY A 476 -1.82 -11.59 -29.25
CA GLY A 476 -2.94 -10.78 -28.78
C GLY A 476 -4.29 -11.45 -29.05
N ASN A 477 -5.17 -11.52 -28.05
CA ASN A 477 -6.57 -11.94 -28.26
C ASN A 477 -7.51 -11.14 -27.34
N GLU A 478 -8.56 -10.59 -27.97
CA GLU A 478 -9.60 -9.74 -27.36
C GLU A 478 -10.87 -10.56 -27.10
N HIS A 479 -11.15 -10.91 -25.83
CA HIS A 479 -12.51 -11.24 -25.40
C HIS A 479 -12.80 -10.65 -24.01
N CYS A 480 -14.08 -10.36 -23.77
CA CYS A 480 -14.56 -9.80 -22.51
C CYS A 480 -14.68 -10.90 -21.46
N ALA A 481 -13.67 -10.98 -20.59
CA ALA A 481 -13.62 -11.81 -19.39
C ALA A 481 -13.31 -10.90 -18.19
N SER A 482 -13.38 -11.45 -16.97
CA SER A 482 -13.05 -10.74 -15.74
C SER A 482 -11.68 -10.05 -15.83
N ILE A 483 -11.45 -8.97 -15.06
CA ILE A 483 -10.16 -8.25 -15.04
C ILE A 483 -8.95 -9.17 -14.75
N HIS A 484 -9.19 -10.34 -14.15
CA HIS A 484 -8.15 -11.32 -13.83
C HIS A 484 -7.61 -12.08 -15.06
N ASP A 485 -8.33 -12.07 -16.18
CA ASP A 485 -8.03 -12.91 -17.36
C ASP A 485 -7.57 -12.12 -18.60
N ARG A 486 -7.71 -10.78 -18.60
CA ARG A 486 -7.36 -9.93 -19.75
C ARG A 486 -5.87 -9.58 -19.76
N ILE A 487 -5.16 -9.95 -20.83
CA ILE A 487 -3.78 -9.49 -21.09
C ILE A 487 -3.85 -8.23 -21.96
N ILE A 488 -3.80 -7.07 -21.32
CA ILE A 488 -3.66 -5.78 -22.01
C ILE A 488 -2.30 -5.22 -21.60
N CYS A 489 -1.41 -4.98 -22.55
CA CYS A 489 -0.14 -4.29 -22.32
C CYS A 489 -0.31 -2.83 -22.73
N LYS A 490 -0.15 -1.87 -21.79
CA LYS A 490 -0.29 -0.45 -22.10
C LYS A 490 0.88 0.13 -22.90
N GLN A 491 1.99 -0.62 -23.01
CA GLN A 491 3.22 -0.20 -23.66
C GLN A 491 3.83 -1.38 -24.44
N GLU A 492 4.44 -1.10 -25.59
CA GLU A 492 5.21 -2.09 -26.34
C GLU A 492 6.52 -2.43 -25.60
N GLY A 493 7.00 -3.67 -25.75
CA GLY A 493 8.29 -4.11 -25.23
C GLY A 493 8.37 -4.31 -23.71
N LEU A 494 7.24 -4.39 -23.00
CA LEU A 494 7.23 -4.64 -21.53
C LEU A 494 7.93 -5.94 -21.15
N ASP A 495 7.92 -6.95 -22.02
CA ASP A 495 8.64 -8.22 -21.84
C ASP A 495 10.16 -8.01 -21.69
N GLN A 496 10.72 -7.01 -22.40
CA GLN A 496 12.14 -6.64 -22.33
C GLN A 496 12.47 -5.81 -21.09
N ARG A 497 11.45 -5.27 -20.40
CA ARG A 497 11.60 -4.45 -19.18
C ARG A 497 11.50 -5.27 -17.90
N ILE A 498 11.12 -6.55 -17.98
CA ILE A 498 11.09 -7.44 -16.81
C ILE A 498 12.52 -7.72 -16.34
N GLN A 499 12.84 -7.23 -15.15
CA GLN A 499 14.13 -7.38 -14.50
C GLN A 499 13.90 -7.66 -13.02
N TYR A 500 14.82 -8.41 -12.41
CA TYR A 500 14.76 -8.77 -10.99
C TYR A 500 16.05 -8.37 -10.30
N ASP A 501 15.92 -7.78 -9.12
CA ASP A 501 17.04 -7.32 -8.33
C ASP A 501 17.56 -8.41 -7.40
N SER A 502 18.87 -8.56 -7.34
CA SER A 502 19.54 -9.50 -6.43
C SER A 502 19.75 -8.92 -5.03
N PHE A 503 19.41 -7.65 -4.81
CA PHE A 503 19.54 -6.95 -3.53
C PHE A 503 18.53 -5.81 -3.42
N PRO A 504 18.23 -5.34 -2.19
CA PRO A 504 17.30 -4.24 -1.97
C PRO A 504 17.73 -2.95 -2.65
N ARG A 505 16.78 -2.23 -3.25
CA ARG A 505 17.01 -0.91 -3.85
C ARG A 505 16.95 0.19 -2.78
N LYS A 506 18.01 0.29 -1.97
CA LYS A 506 18.14 1.25 -0.86
C LYS A 506 19.39 2.13 -1.04
N SER A 507 19.77 2.89 -0.01
CA SER A 507 20.98 3.72 -0.05
C SER A 507 22.11 3.13 0.79
N LEU A 508 23.35 3.48 0.42
CA LEU A 508 24.58 2.98 1.03
C LEU A 508 24.78 1.47 0.84
N VAL A 509 24.34 0.96 -0.31
CA VAL A 509 24.57 -0.43 -0.73
C VAL A 509 25.98 -0.54 -1.32
N ASP A 510 26.85 -1.33 -0.70
CA ASP A 510 28.25 -1.43 -1.06
C ASP A 510 28.48 -2.50 -2.14
N LEU A 511 28.96 -2.09 -3.30
CA LEU A 511 29.03 -2.92 -4.51
C LEU A 511 30.46 -3.01 -5.03
N PHE A 512 30.82 -4.19 -5.52
CA PHE A 512 32.07 -4.42 -6.25
C PHE A 512 31.74 -5.03 -7.59
N TYR A 513 32.22 -4.41 -8.67
CA TYR A 513 31.97 -4.87 -10.03
C TYR A 513 33.24 -5.29 -10.72
N ASP A 514 33.11 -6.03 -11.82
CA ASP A 514 34.22 -6.24 -12.74
C ASP A 514 34.70 -4.88 -13.31
N ASN A 515 36.02 -4.70 -13.52
CA ASN A 515 36.59 -3.41 -13.95
C ASN A 515 36.11 -2.93 -15.33
N HIS A 516 35.48 -3.81 -16.12
CA HIS A 516 34.90 -3.52 -17.43
C HIS A 516 33.37 -3.43 -17.39
N ALA A 517 32.76 -3.44 -16.20
CA ALA A 517 31.32 -3.23 -16.04
C ALA A 517 30.91 -1.89 -16.66
N THR A 518 29.76 -1.89 -17.33
CA THR A 518 29.18 -0.72 -17.98
C THR A 518 27.90 -0.29 -17.27
N LEU A 519 27.52 0.98 -17.44
CA LEU A 519 26.21 1.48 -16.99
C LEU A 519 25.07 0.58 -17.47
N GLU A 520 25.10 0.10 -18.71
CA GLU A 520 24.06 -0.78 -19.26
C GLU A 520 23.95 -2.10 -18.50
N ALA A 521 25.09 -2.74 -18.25
CA ALA A 521 25.13 -4.01 -17.52
C ALA A 521 24.66 -3.83 -16.07
N VAL A 522 24.99 -2.72 -15.43
CA VAL A 522 24.53 -2.40 -14.06
C VAL A 522 23.04 -2.10 -14.03
N ALA A 523 22.55 -1.21 -14.90
CA ALA A 523 21.15 -0.82 -14.95
C ALA A 523 20.21 -2.00 -15.25
N SER A 524 20.66 -2.93 -16.11
CA SER A 524 19.93 -4.16 -16.44
C SER A 524 20.08 -5.30 -15.41
N GLY A 525 20.92 -5.12 -14.38
CA GLY A 525 21.20 -6.16 -13.38
C GLY A 525 22.08 -7.32 -13.87
N GLN A 526 22.72 -7.18 -15.04
CA GLN A 526 23.61 -8.19 -15.62
C GLN A 526 25.06 -8.10 -15.12
N ALA A 527 25.46 -6.96 -14.57
CA ALA A 527 26.76 -6.79 -13.95
C ALA A 527 26.87 -7.66 -12.68
N ALA A 528 27.88 -8.53 -12.64
CA ALA A 528 28.13 -9.37 -11.48
C ALA A 528 28.62 -8.52 -10.30
N GLN A 529 27.90 -8.58 -9.18
CA GLN A 529 28.38 -8.08 -7.90
C GLN A 529 29.33 -9.12 -7.30
N ARG A 530 30.52 -8.69 -6.88
CA ARG A 530 31.67 -9.56 -6.52
C ARG A 530 32.06 -9.50 -5.04
N GLY A 531 31.28 -8.83 -4.19
CA GLY A 531 31.60 -8.61 -2.78
C GLY A 531 30.51 -9.11 -1.83
N ASP A 532 30.86 -9.48 -0.61
CA ASP A 532 29.89 -10.04 0.37
C ASP A 532 29.28 -8.99 1.32
N PHE A 533 29.40 -7.70 1.00
CA PHE A 533 28.99 -6.59 1.87
C PHE A 533 27.50 -6.27 1.79
N VAL A 534 26.84 -6.51 0.65
CA VAL A 534 25.44 -6.11 0.37
C VAL A 534 24.43 -6.69 1.37
N ARG A 535 24.67 -7.88 1.91
CA ARG A 535 23.78 -8.52 2.90
C ARG A 535 24.52 -8.88 4.18
N GLY A 536 25.74 -8.40 4.32
CA GLY A 536 26.60 -8.75 5.43
C GLY A 536 26.22 -8.00 6.70
N ASP A 537 26.37 -8.64 7.86
CA ASP A 537 26.29 -7.96 9.15
C ASP A 537 27.51 -7.03 9.33
N PHE A 538 27.25 -5.80 9.78
CA PHE A 538 28.26 -4.83 10.18
C PHE A 538 28.23 -4.64 11.71
N GLU A 539 29.40 -4.54 12.34
CA GLU A 539 29.51 -4.08 13.71
C GLU A 539 29.18 -2.58 13.75
N ALA A 540 28.17 -2.19 14.53
CA ALA A 540 27.75 -0.79 14.68
C ALA A 540 28.23 -0.17 16.00
N ARG A 541 28.77 1.05 15.92
CA ARG A 541 29.13 1.87 17.08
C ARG A 541 28.54 3.26 16.96
N LEU A 542 27.76 3.67 17.97
CA LEU A 542 27.15 5.01 18.03
C LEU A 542 27.99 5.99 18.83
N ARG A 543 28.19 7.18 18.26
CA ARG A 543 28.80 8.34 18.93
C ARG A 543 27.76 9.45 19.02
N ARG A 544 27.57 9.97 20.24
CA ARG A 544 26.58 11.01 20.55
C ARG A 544 27.29 12.21 21.15
N ASN A 545 27.19 13.37 20.49
CA ASN A 545 27.60 14.67 21.02
C ASN A 545 26.40 15.65 20.90
N PRO A 546 26.38 16.76 21.66
CA PRO A 546 25.23 17.67 21.71
C PRO A 546 24.77 18.21 20.34
N ASP A 547 25.70 18.46 19.42
CA ASP A 547 25.41 19.00 18.09
C ASP A 547 25.67 18.02 16.93
N ARG A 548 26.20 16.81 17.22
CA ARG A 548 26.68 15.87 16.21
C ARG A 548 26.53 14.42 16.68
N ILE A 549 25.83 13.61 15.91
CA ILE A 549 25.74 12.16 16.10
C ILE A 549 26.36 11.43 14.91
N GLN A 550 26.87 10.23 15.15
CA GLN A 550 27.44 9.39 14.11
C GLN A 550 27.24 7.92 14.43
N ILE A 551 26.87 7.13 13.42
CA ILE A 551 27.05 5.68 13.42
C ILE A 551 28.32 5.35 12.64
N MET A 552 29.14 4.47 13.21
CA MET A 552 30.26 3.83 12.52
C MET A 552 29.93 2.36 12.35
N LEU A 553 30.01 1.87 11.13
CA LEU A 553 29.74 0.51 10.72
C LEU A 553 31.04 -0.10 10.21
N VAL A 554 31.44 -1.26 10.74
CA VAL A 554 32.66 -1.97 10.37
C VAL A 554 32.34 -3.40 9.97
N ARG A 555 32.85 -3.84 8.83
CA ARG A 555 32.78 -5.24 8.39
C ARG A 555 34.09 -5.69 7.79
N ASP A 556 34.60 -6.82 8.30
CA ASP A 556 35.59 -7.64 7.62
C ASP A 556 34.85 -8.57 6.65
N GLY A 557 35.14 -8.44 5.35
CA GLY A 557 34.51 -9.21 4.29
C GLY A 557 35.49 -9.52 3.18
N ALA A 558 34.99 -9.76 1.97
CA ALA A 558 35.81 -9.98 0.80
C ALA A 558 35.17 -9.45 -0.48
N ALA A 559 36.00 -8.98 -1.40
CA ALA A 559 35.63 -8.72 -2.78
C ALA A 559 36.54 -9.53 -3.70
N PHE A 560 35.99 -10.19 -4.72
CA PHE A 560 36.74 -11.11 -5.60
C PHE A 560 37.46 -12.23 -4.84
N GLY A 561 36.96 -12.63 -3.66
CA GLY A 561 37.62 -13.57 -2.77
C GLY A 561 38.85 -13.01 -2.03
N ILE A 562 39.15 -11.72 -2.20
CA ILE A 562 40.24 -11.02 -1.52
C ILE A 562 39.68 -10.39 -0.24
N PRO A 563 40.21 -10.73 0.94
CA PRO A 563 39.77 -10.13 2.20
C PRO A 563 40.03 -8.63 2.24
N LEU A 564 39.04 -7.86 2.67
CA LEU A 564 39.17 -6.43 2.92
C LEU A 564 38.20 -5.98 4.01
N ARG A 565 38.48 -4.83 4.62
CA ARG A 565 37.62 -4.21 5.62
C ARG A 565 36.95 -2.97 5.06
N ILE A 566 35.63 -2.86 5.22
CA ILE A 566 34.89 -1.61 5.01
C ILE A 566 34.56 -1.00 6.38
N THR A 567 34.97 0.24 6.57
CA THR A 567 34.45 1.12 7.61
C THR A 567 33.63 2.22 6.94
N LYS A 568 32.33 2.31 7.23
CA LYS A 568 31.47 3.42 6.80
C LYS A 568 30.95 4.20 8.01
N GLY A 569 31.01 5.52 7.95
CA GLY A 569 30.51 6.41 9.00
C GLY A 569 29.44 7.33 8.45
N VAL A 570 28.25 7.34 9.06
CA VAL A 570 27.15 8.26 8.70
C VAL A 570 26.94 9.25 9.83
N THR A 571 27.02 10.54 9.51
CA THR A 571 27.01 11.63 10.48
C THR A 571 25.86 12.59 10.19
N LEU A 572 25.17 13.02 11.25
CA LEU A 572 24.15 14.05 11.23
C LEU A 572 24.49 15.14 12.26
N ASN A 573 24.17 16.40 11.95
CA ASN A 573 24.36 17.54 12.85
C ASN A 573 23.02 18.24 13.14
N ALA A 574 22.85 18.82 14.33
CA ALA A 574 21.61 19.51 14.71
C ALA A 574 21.38 20.75 13.83
N GLY A 575 20.17 20.95 13.32
CA GLY A 575 19.83 22.07 12.41
C GLY A 575 20.27 21.87 10.95
N SER A 576 20.76 20.68 10.58
CA SER A 576 21.34 20.44 9.25
C SER A 576 20.54 19.41 8.45
N SER A 577 20.21 19.74 7.21
CA SER A 577 19.67 18.79 6.23
C SER A 577 20.78 18.08 5.43
N LYS A 578 21.93 17.85 6.06
CA LYS A 578 23.11 17.23 5.43
C LYS A 578 23.53 15.97 6.15
N LEU A 579 23.77 14.91 5.37
CA LEU A 579 24.45 13.70 5.82
C LEU A 579 25.89 13.72 5.32
N GLU A 580 26.84 13.50 6.23
CA GLU A 580 28.23 13.24 5.88
C GLU A 580 28.50 11.74 6.01
N ILE A 581 28.91 11.14 4.90
CA ILE A 581 29.12 9.70 4.74
C ILE A 581 30.60 9.50 4.42
N ALA A 582 31.35 8.90 5.33
CA ALA A 582 32.77 8.63 5.16
C ALA A 582 33.00 7.13 4.97
N TYR A 583 33.72 6.75 3.92
CA TYR A 583 34.17 5.39 3.65
C TYR A 583 35.67 5.27 3.85
N LEU A 584 36.10 4.17 4.44
CA LEU A 584 37.48 3.71 4.52
C LEU A 584 37.51 2.22 4.16
N LEU A 585 38.25 1.89 3.12
CA LEU A 585 38.60 0.54 2.73
C LEU A 585 40.03 0.26 3.22
N GLU A 586 40.23 -0.87 3.91
CA GLU A 586 41.54 -1.32 4.39
C GLU A 586 41.83 -2.75 3.93
N GLY A 587 43.12 -3.10 3.86
CA GLY A 587 43.55 -4.43 3.38
C GLY A 587 43.60 -4.53 1.86
N LEU A 588 43.75 -3.41 1.16
CA LEU A 588 43.84 -3.35 -0.29
C LEU A 588 45.26 -3.71 -0.77
N HIS A 589 45.34 -4.40 -1.91
CA HIS A 589 46.60 -4.84 -2.51
C HIS A 589 46.98 -3.96 -3.72
N ASN A 590 48.27 -3.63 -3.87
CA ASN A 590 48.76 -2.68 -4.88
C ASN A 590 48.58 -3.16 -6.33
N ASP A 591 48.49 -4.47 -6.55
CA ASP A 591 48.58 -5.06 -7.88
C ASP A 591 47.24 -5.17 -8.62
N ILE A 592 46.10 -4.92 -7.94
CA ILE A 592 44.77 -5.15 -8.49
C ILE A 592 43.84 -3.96 -8.16
N PRO A 593 43.49 -3.11 -9.14
CA PRO A 593 42.46 -2.09 -8.91
C PRO A 593 41.10 -2.74 -8.69
N LEU A 594 40.39 -2.32 -7.66
CA LEU A 594 39.03 -2.77 -7.35
C LEU A 594 38.01 -1.74 -7.81
N HIS A 595 37.03 -2.14 -8.61
CA HIS A 595 35.91 -1.27 -8.97
C HIS A 595 34.87 -1.28 -7.85
N PHE A 596 34.92 -0.28 -6.98
CA PHE A 596 34.01 -0.10 -5.84
C PHE A 596 32.93 0.92 -6.20
N ALA A 597 31.68 0.63 -5.86
CA ALA A 597 30.53 1.51 -6.08
C ALA A 597 29.66 1.55 -4.81
N VAL A 598 28.99 2.68 -4.58
CA VAL A 598 28.00 2.82 -3.52
C VAL A 598 26.68 3.20 -4.16
N GLU A 599 25.65 2.36 -4.08
CA GLU A 599 24.33 2.70 -4.63
C GLU A 599 23.51 3.54 -3.65
N LEU A 600 22.94 4.61 -4.19
CA LEU A 600 22.03 5.56 -3.56
C LEU A 600 20.75 5.59 -4.39
N ASN A 601 19.63 5.15 -3.84
CA ASN A 601 18.34 5.25 -4.50
C ASN A 601 17.56 6.45 -3.97
N PHE A 602 16.77 7.08 -4.84
CA PHE A 602 15.86 8.16 -4.46
C PHE A 602 14.47 7.97 -5.07
N ALA A 603 13.44 7.88 -4.22
CA ALA A 603 12.05 7.69 -4.60
C ALA A 603 11.24 9.00 -4.56
N GLY A 604 10.06 8.95 -5.18
CA GLY A 604 9.11 10.06 -5.20
C GLY A 604 9.50 11.27 -6.06
N MET A 605 10.51 11.10 -6.91
CA MET A 605 10.90 12.08 -7.93
C MET A 605 10.79 11.39 -9.30
N PRO A 606 9.58 11.36 -9.90
CA PRO A 606 9.31 10.55 -11.09
C PRO A 606 10.03 11.09 -12.33
N ALA A 607 10.39 10.16 -13.22
CA ALA A 607 10.87 10.47 -14.57
C ALA A 607 9.76 11.04 -15.47
N GLY A 608 10.14 11.55 -16.64
CA GLY A 608 9.19 11.93 -17.71
C GLY A 608 8.59 13.33 -17.60
N ALA A 609 9.09 14.18 -16.69
CA ALA A 609 8.71 15.57 -16.61
C ALA A 609 9.93 16.51 -16.52
N ASP A 610 9.91 17.60 -17.28
CA ASP A 610 11.07 18.49 -17.52
C ASP A 610 11.51 19.31 -16.30
N ASP A 611 10.63 19.42 -15.31
CA ASP A 611 10.85 20.04 -14.00
C ASP A 611 11.36 19.04 -12.95
N ARG A 612 11.70 17.80 -13.37
CA ARG A 612 12.47 16.83 -12.59
C ARG A 612 13.73 16.43 -13.35
N TYR A 613 14.90 16.85 -12.87
CA TYR A 613 16.15 16.70 -13.62
C TYR A 613 17.41 16.55 -12.77
N PHE A 614 18.44 16.00 -13.39
CA PHE A 614 19.79 16.02 -12.87
C PHE A 614 20.47 17.36 -13.13
N ARG A 615 21.33 17.81 -12.22
CA ARG A 615 22.20 18.98 -12.41
C ARG A 615 23.65 18.72 -12.02
N ASP A 616 24.58 19.43 -12.64
CA ASP A 616 25.97 19.46 -12.18
C ASP A 616 26.18 20.46 -11.03
N ASN A 617 27.42 20.55 -10.54
CA ASN A 617 27.82 21.48 -9.48
C ASN A 617 27.73 22.97 -9.88
N HIS A 618 27.59 23.27 -11.17
CA HIS A 618 27.38 24.63 -11.69
C HIS A 618 25.89 24.94 -11.93
N GLY A 619 25.00 24.01 -11.58
CA GLY A 619 23.55 24.15 -11.78
C GLY A 619 23.09 23.90 -13.21
N ARG A 620 23.96 23.39 -14.10
CA ARG A 620 23.55 23.06 -15.47
C ARG A 620 22.76 21.76 -15.46
N ARG A 621 21.63 21.73 -16.16
CA ARG A 621 20.78 20.55 -16.31
C ARG A 621 21.49 19.50 -17.18
N LEU A 622 21.48 18.24 -16.73
CA LEU A 622 22.10 17.09 -17.40
C LEU A 622 21.07 16.15 -18.04
N GLY A 623 19.78 16.42 -17.85
CA GLY A 623 18.66 15.63 -18.38
C GLY A 623 17.61 15.36 -17.31
N GLN A 624 16.42 14.95 -17.72
CA GLN A 624 15.34 14.55 -16.81
C GLN A 624 15.71 13.31 -15.98
N LEU A 625 15.04 13.07 -14.85
CA LEU A 625 15.44 12.02 -13.88
C LEU A 625 15.40 10.57 -14.41
N GLY A 626 14.73 10.31 -15.53
CA GLY A 626 14.79 9.04 -16.26
C GLY A 626 15.97 8.91 -17.23
N THR A 627 16.79 9.95 -17.40
CA THR A 627 17.97 9.92 -18.26
C THR A 627 19.06 9.05 -17.63
N ARG A 628 19.67 8.19 -18.45
CA ARG A 628 20.88 7.44 -18.07
C ARG A 628 22.11 8.36 -18.13
N LEU A 629 22.85 8.48 -17.03
CA LEU A 629 24.07 9.29 -16.96
C LEU A 629 25.29 8.40 -16.70
N ASP A 630 26.35 8.65 -17.46
CA ASP A 630 27.69 8.10 -17.27
C ASP A 630 28.68 9.27 -17.20
N LEU A 631 28.94 9.73 -15.98
CA LEU A 631 29.77 10.91 -15.72
C LEU A 631 31.13 10.45 -15.22
N SER A 632 32.20 11.09 -15.68
CA SER A 632 33.57 10.76 -15.29
C SER A 632 34.28 11.92 -14.62
N ASP A 633 35.01 11.63 -13.54
CA ASP A 633 35.86 12.57 -12.81
C ASP A 633 35.15 13.88 -12.41
N VAL A 634 33.89 13.78 -11.97
CA VAL A 634 33.12 14.93 -11.49
C VAL A 634 33.17 15.02 -9.97
N GLU A 635 32.97 16.22 -9.43
CA GLU A 635 32.97 16.47 -7.99
C GLU A 635 31.59 16.28 -7.33
N GLY A 636 30.53 16.17 -8.13
CA GLY A 636 29.17 16.02 -7.61
C GLY A 636 28.07 15.96 -8.67
N LEU A 637 26.88 15.58 -8.21
CA LEU A 637 25.65 15.41 -8.98
C LEU A 637 24.46 15.83 -8.12
N GLY A 638 23.51 16.59 -8.67
CA GLY A 638 22.26 16.96 -8.03
C GLY A 638 21.04 16.36 -8.71
N LEU A 639 19.99 16.10 -7.94
CA LEU A 639 18.67 15.64 -8.39
C LEU A 639 17.64 16.67 -7.92
N VAL A 640 16.90 17.27 -8.84
CA VAL A 640 15.92 18.31 -8.55
C VAL A 640 14.53 17.81 -8.90
N ASP A 641 13.59 17.94 -7.98
CA ASP A 641 12.16 17.92 -8.27
C ASP A 641 11.56 19.28 -7.91
N GLU A 642 11.26 20.06 -8.94
CA GLU A 642 10.74 21.40 -8.75
C GLU A 642 9.32 21.40 -8.19
N TRP A 643 8.51 20.37 -8.42
CA TRP A 643 7.15 20.31 -7.91
C TRP A 643 7.14 20.05 -6.40
N LEU A 644 7.93 19.09 -5.93
CA LEU A 644 8.19 18.89 -4.50
C LEU A 644 8.98 20.05 -3.88
N GLY A 645 9.74 20.79 -4.69
CA GLY A 645 10.61 21.87 -4.21
C GLY A 645 11.84 21.36 -3.47
N ILE A 646 12.37 20.20 -3.89
CA ILE A 646 13.52 19.52 -3.29
C ILE A 646 14.70 19.46 -4.27
N ASP A 647 15.91 19.64 -3.73
CA ASP A 647 17.19 19.47 -4.42
C ASP A 647 18.12 18.59 -3.57
N VAL A 648 18.37 17.37 -4.04
CA VAL A 648 19.29 16.42 -3.43
C VAL A 648 20.65 16.51 -4.12
N GLY A 649 21.62 17.12 -3.44
CA GLY A 649 22.99 17.27 -3.91
C GLY A 649 23.93 16.24 -3.32
N LEU A 650 24.77 15.61 -4.16
CA LEU A 650 25.86 14.73 -3.76
C LEU A 650 27.19 15.39 -4.12
N LYS A 651 28.06 15.59 -3.12
CA LYS A 651 29.42 16.09 -3.33
C LYS A 651 30.44 15.11 -2.78
N ALA A 652 31.46 14.78 -3.57
CA ALA A 652 32.53 13.88 -3.14
C ALA A 652 33.81 14.66 -2.78
N SER A 653 34.61 14.11 -1.86
CA SER A 653 35.88 14.70 -1.44
C SER A 653 37.04 14.50 -2.43
N ARG A 654 36.79 13.81 -3.55
CA ARG A 654 37.73 13.52 -4.63
C ARG A 654 36.97 13.32 -5.95
N PRO A 655 37.64 13.41 -7.12
CA PRO A 655 37.03 13.07 -8.40
C PRO A 655 36.35 11.71 -8.35
N THR A 656 35.11 11.65 -8.85
CA THR A 656 34.23 10.50 -8.72
C THR A 656 33.48 10.29 -10.04
N HIS A 657 33.40 9.04 -10.50
CA HIS A 657 32.53 8.68 -11.61
C HIS A 657 31.11 8.44 -11.06
N PHE A 658 30.09 8.81 -11.83
CA PHE A 658 28.69 8.60 -11.44
C PHE A 658 27.94 7.89 -12.56
N TRP A 659 27.30 6.80 -12.18
CA TRP A 659 26.23 6.19 -12.94
C TRP A 659 24.88 6.60 -12.37
N ALA A 660 23.93 6.98 -13.23
CA ALA A 660 22.54 7.19 -12.83
C ALA A 660 21.57 6.57 -13.83
N PHE A 661 20.49 5.97 -13.34
CA PHE A 661 19.48 5.31 -14.17
C PHE A 661 18.15 5.15 -13.42
N PRO A 662 17.01 5.09 -14.13
CA PRO A 662 15.72 4.82 -13.51
C PRO A 662 15.60 3.33 -13.12
N VAL A 663 14.94 3.08 -11.99
CA VAL A 663 14.50 1.76 -11.54
C VAL A 663 13.01 1.67 -11.80
N GLU A 664 12.61 0.74 -12.67
CA GLU A 664 11.22 0.59 -13.08
C GLU A 664 10.75 -0.86 -12.91
N SER A 665 9.49 -1.04 -12.54
CA SER A 665 8.85 -2.35 -12.40
C SER A 665 7.70 -2.51 -13.38
N VAL A 666 7.47 -3.74 -13.85
CA VAL A 666 6.25 -4.09 -14.59
C VAL A 666 5.18 -4.48 -13.59
N SER A 667 4.07 -3.74 -13.56
CA SER A 667 2.96 -3.96 -12.62
C SER A 667 1.65 -4.22 -13.36
N GLN A 668 0.78 -5.05 -12.77
CA GLN A 668 -0.60 -5.17 -13.19
C GLN A 668 -1.45 -4.01 -12.62
N SER A 669 -2.39 -3.50 -13.42
CA SER A 669 -3.42 -2.51 -13.04
C SER A 669 -4.77 -2.89 -13.67
N GLU A 670 -5.84 -2.18 -13.31
CA GLU A 670 -7.18 -2.36 -13.93
C GLU A 670 -7.17 -2.22 -15.45
N GLY A 671 -6.36 -1.28 -15.94
CA GLY A 671 -6.21 -1.01 -17.37
C GLY A 671 -5.18 -1.89 -18.08
N GLY A 672 -4.61 -2.89 -17.41
CA GLY A 672 -3.58 -3.77 -17.95
C GLY A 672 -2.18 -3.57 -17.33
N PHE A 673 -1.18 -4.22 -17.93
CA PHE A 673 0.22 -4.16 -17.52
C PHE A 673 0.86 -2.84 -17.94
N GLU A 674 1.64 -2.25 -17.03
CA GLU A 674 2.33 -0.99 -17.25
C GLU A 674 3.71 -0.97 -16.60
N LEU A 675 4.55 -0.06 -17.09
CA LEU A 675 5.85 0.21 -16.51
C LEU A 675 5.74 1.36 -15.52
N VAL A 676 6.22 1.14 -14.30
CA VAL A 676 6.10 2.09 -13.20
C VAL A 676 7.48 2.49 -12.69
N HIS A 677 7.78 3.78 -12.69
CA HIS A 677 9.03 4.34 -12.14
C HIS A 677 9.01 4.26 -10.60
N GLN A 678 9.92 3.48 -10.02
CA GLN A 678 10.00 3.27 -8.57
C GLN A 678 10.99 4.22 -7.90
N SER A 679 12.15 4.43 -8.52
CA SER A 679 13.21 5.31 -7.99
C SER A 679 14.24 5.65 -9.06
N VAL A 680 15.09 6.61 -8.75
CA VAL A 680 16.34 6.87 -9.47
C VAL A 680 17.48 6.25 -8.70
N ALA A 681 18.26 5.38 -9.34
CA ALA A 681 19.52 4.88 -8.78
C ALA A 681 20.65 5.82 -9.18
N VAL A 682 21.51 6.17 -8.23
CA VAL A 682 22.74 6.93 -8.40
C VAL A 682 23.88 6.16 -7.75
N GLN A 683 24.89 5.81 -8.52
CA GLN A 683 26.06 5.06 -8.06
C GLN A 683 27.33 5.89 -8.29
N PRO A 684 27.82 6.65 -7.28
CA PRO A 684 29.23 7.02 -7.26
C PRO A 684 30.10 5.76 -7.25
N HIS A 685 31.10 5.72 -8.12
CA HIS A 685 31.99 4.57 -8.27
C HIS A 685 33.44 4.99 -8.58
N TRP A 686 34.38 4.10 -8.25
CA TRP A 686 35.82 4.34 -8.30
C TRP A 686 36.59 3.08 -8.66
N PHE A 687 37.70 3.27 -9.39
CA PHE A 687 38.77 2.28 -9.49
C PHE A 687 39.74 2.50 -8.34
N VAL A 688 39.53 1.77 -7.25
CA VAL A 688 40.24 1.91 -5.99
C VAL A 688 41.65 1.32 -6.10
N LEU A 689 42.64 2.17 -5.84
CA LEU A 689 44.03 1.78 -5.60
C LEU A 689 44.41 2.15 -4.15
N PRO A 690 45.16 1.30 -3.45
CA PRO A 690 45.65 1.58 -2.10
C PRO A 690 46.63 2.75 -2.05
N ASP A 691 46.66 3.42 -0.90
CA ASP A 691 47.78 4.25 -0.46
C ASP A 691 48.93 3.40 0.11
N ALA A 692 49.95 4.07 0.67
CA ALA A 692 51.14 3.40 1.23
C ALA A 692 50.82 2.43 2.39
N ASP A 693 49.67 2.58 3.04
CA ASP A 693 49.22 1.75 4.16
C ASP A 693 48.19 0.68 3.72
N GLY A 694 47.95 0.52 2.42
CA GLY A 694 46.95 -0.42 1.92
C GLY A 694 45.51 0.08 2.12
N ARG A 695 45.29 1.41 2.14
CA ARG A 695 44.00 2.03 2.44
C ARG A 695 43.48 2.90 1.31
N TRP A 696 42.17 3.10 1.29
CA TRP A 696 41.53 4.09 0.43
C TRP A 696 40.32 4.69 1.15
N SER A 697 40.05 5.98 0.98
CA SER A 697 38.94 6.65 1.65
C SER A 697 38.24 7.66 0.76
N VAL A 698 36.96 7.90 1.00
CA VAL A 698 36.19 8.98 0.37
C VAL A 698 35.16 9.50 1.35
N THR A 699 34.88 10.79 1.28
CA THR A 699 33.74 11.39 1.98
C THR A 699 32.73 11.87 0.95
N LEU A 700 31.48 11.46 1.12
CA LEU A 700 30.33 11.97 0.40
C LEU A 700 29.54 12.90 1.33
N GLN A 701 29.15 14.06 0.83
CA GLN A 701 28.18 14.94 1.48
C GLN A 701 26.89 14.88 0.67
N MET A 702 25.83 14.40 1.29
CA MET A 702 24.47 14.45 0.76
C MET A 702 23.75 15.64 1.39
N SER A 703 23.41 16.64 0.59
CA SER A 703 22.61 17.80 1.01
C SER A 703 21.19 17.69 0.48
N ILE A 704 20.21 17.94 1.33
CA ILE A 704 18.79 17.95 0.96
C ILE A 704 18.29 19.37 1.19
N ASP A 705 18.09 20.12 0.10
CA ASP A 705 17.59 21.49 0.16
C ASP A 705 16.09 21.51 -0.17
N THR A 706 15.28 22.03 0.76
CA THR A 706 13.84 22.21 0.61
C THR A 706 13.41 23.67 0.64
N SER A 707 14.36 24.60 0.52
CA SER A 707 14.10 26.04 0.62
C SER A 707 13.02 26.53 -0.34
N ARG A 708 12.96 25.95 -1.56
CA ARG A 708 11.90 26.26 -2.54
C ARG A 708 10.52 25.79 -2.10
N ALA A 709 10.42 24.68 -1.39
CA ALA A 709 9.15 24.21 -0.85
C ALA A 709 8.73 25.06 0.35
N GLU A 710 9.68 25.34 1.26
CA GLU A 710 9.45 26.16 2.46
C GLU A 710 9.02 27.59 2.09
N SER A 711 9.60 28.20 1.05
CA SER A 711 9.20 29.54 0.60
C SER A 711 7.75 29.60 0.10
N ARG A 712 7.24 28.53 -0.53
CA ARG A 712 5.84 28.47 -0.99
C ARG A 712 4.86 28.43 0.18
N ILE A 713 5.25 27.80 1.29
CA ILE A 713 4.43 27.72 2.49
C ILE A 713 4.34 29.10 3.15
N GLU A 714 5.46 29.82 3.24
CA GLU A 714 5.50 31.19 3.76
C GLU A 714 4.62 32.13 2.92
N ASP A 715 4.71 32.06 1.59
CA ASP A 715 3.90 32.87 0.68
C ASP A 715 2.39 32.57 0.82
N ALA A 716 2.01 31.29 0.90
CA ALA A 716 0.60 30.89 1.09
C ALA A 716 0.05 31.37 2.44
N THR A 717 0.86 31.33 3.49
CA THR A 717 0.48 31.78 4.83
C THR A 717 0.33 33.31 4.86
N ALA A 718 1.24 34.03 4.21
CA ALA A 718 1.19 35.49 4.09
C ALA A 718 -0.10 35.95 3.37
N VAL A 719 -0.46 35.29 2.25
CA VAL A 719 -1.68 35.58 1.47
C VAL A 719 -2.96 35.25 2.25
N ALA A 720 -2.96 34.20 3.09
CA ALA A 720 -4.10 33.86 3.93
C ALA A 720 -4.33 34.82 5.12
N THR A 721 -3.31 35.62 5.46
CA THR A 721 -3.35 36.60 6.57
C THR A 721 -3.56 38.06 6.13
N THR A 722 -3.65 38.31 4.81
CA THR A 722 -4.00 39.60 4.20
C THR A 722 -5.40 39.57 3.63
#